data_AF-A0A484CKN8-F1
#
_entry.id   AF-A0A484CKN8-F1
#
_cell.length_a   1.000
_cell.length_b   1.000
_cell.length_c   1.000
_cell.angle_alpha   90.00
_cell.angle_beta   90.00
_cell.angle_gamma   90.00
#
_symmetry.space_group_name_H-M   'P 1'
#
loop_
_entity.id
_entity.type
_entity.pdbx_description
1 polymer ?
#
loop_
_entity_poly.entity_id
_entity_poly.type
_entity_poly.pdbx_seq_one_letter_code
_entity_poly.pdbx_strand_id
1 'polypeptide(L)'
;MAAAQSERDRDAPSALCSEFLSFSAKDTAARWLAAADLQQEIYRHLAAYVPRILCVGPSGCSSREEQREEQREELACQLLLLAPLEWLLLGAEPAAGLAALQENNSPSPLCGHVFKVGEPTYSCRECAADPTCVLCMQCFLGSVHKEHRYRMTTSGGGGFCDCGDAEAWKKGPYCHKHTPTSSSRDSEEDPVALLPADMVSRSSSIFSVLLRYAVAMLTWDQEDQLPAGLEPPDRGDSYYCMLFNDEVHTYEQVIYTLQKAVNCSQKEAVSFATTVDRDSVRYGDFQFCDQAKSVIVRNTSRQSKPLRVHVMHSSVVAHQCFALKALSWLGQIIQYSDGLRRILCQVGLQKEEGEYSSLVDKLMLNDSKMWKGARNIYHQLLMNSLLMDLKYKKIFAIQFAKNYRRLQTDFMEGDHERVVSVTSLSVQLFTVPTMARMLMVEEDLMTTIIRTFVDHLRHRDLQGRFQFDRYTAQQAFKFGRVQSLIGDLKYVLISRPSEWGDQLRLKFLEGLDAFLELLKCMQGMDPVVRQVGQHIEMEPEWEAAFTMQMKLTHIISMIQEWCSSDEHVLIEAYRKCLSALSVCHRGLPDGEQPISLSLAGHCVETFRYQVSQDKVSIHLPVCRLLAGLHVLLSRTDVANRFPEQLPLGDLSPPLLIELPLRCLVLCAQVHAGMWRRNGFSLINQIYYYHNVKCRVEMFDKDIIMLQSVV
;
A
#
# COMPACT_ATOMS: atom_id res chain seq x y z
N MET A 1 68.96 5.83 -15.87
CA MET A 1 68.98 6.85 -14.79
C MET A 1 67.56 7.37 -14.54
N ALA A 2 66.64 6.47 -14.19
CA ALA A 2 65.24 6.76 -13.93
C ALA A 2 64.89 6.10 -12.59
N ALA A 3 65.29 6.74 -11.50
CA ALA A 3 65.01 6.33 -10.12
C ALA A 3 65.38 7.49 -9.17
N ALA A 4 64.68 8.62 -9.25
CA ALA A 4 64.85 9.73 -8.30
C ALA A 4 63.69 10.76 -8.29
N GLN A 5 62.46 10.36 -8.65
CA GLN A 5 61.35 11.32 -8.76
C GLN A 5 59.98 10.75 -8.39
N SER A 6 59.91 9.87 -7.38
CA SER A 6 58.65 9.27 -6.91
C SER A 6 58.39 9.44 -5.40
N GLU A 7 58.96 10.46 -4.74
CA GLU A 7 58.78 10.66 -3.28
C GLU A 7 58.35 12.08 -2.88
N ARG A 8 57.63 12.80 -3.75
CA ARG A 8 57.02 14.09 -3.37
C ARG A 8 55.62 14.22 -3.96
N ASP A 9 54.69 13.46 -3.39
CA ASP A 9 53.26 13.78 -3.31
C ASP A 9 52.66 12.88 -2.22
N ARG A 10 53.02 13.19 -0.97
CA ARG A 10 52.18 12.83 0.18
C ARG A 10 51.20 13.98 0.33
N ASP A 11 49.99 13.80 -0.15
CA ASP A 11 48.87 14.72 0.10
C ASP A 11 48.86 15.11 1.58
N ALA A 12 48.81 16.42 1.85
CA ALA A 12 48.57 16.92 3.19
C ALA A 12 47.26 16.30 3.71
N PRO A 13 47.18 15.85 4.98
CA PRO A 13 45.92 15.33 5.52
C PRO A 13 44.85 16.42 5.37
N SER A 14 43.71 16.07 4.77
CA SER A 14 42.57 16.99 4.68
C SER A 14 42.24 17.54 6.07
N ALA A 15 41.71 18.76 6.16
CA ALA A 15 41.36 19.37 7.47
C ALA A 15 40.49 18.44 8.34
N LEU A 16 39.60 17.68 7.68
CA LEU A 16 38.84 16.57 8.27
C LEU A 16 39.74 15.53 8.98
N CYS A 17 40.81 15.03 8.34
CA CYS A 17 41.75 14.06 8.95
C CYS A 17 42.42 14.55 10.24
N SER A 18 42.68 15.85 10.39
CA SER A 18 43.27 16.40 11.62
C SER A 18 42.24 16.52 12.76
N GLU A 19 41.00 16.84 12.42
CA GLU A 19 39.88 16.93 13.37
C GLU A 19 39.44 15.52 13.84
N PHE A 20 39.48 14.52 12.95
CA PHE A 20 39.23 13.11 13.29
C PHE A 20 40.13 12.58 14.40
N LEU A 21 41.37 13.06 14.50
CA LEU A 21 42.34 12.61 15.51
C LEU A 21 42.13 13.27 16.88
N SER A 22 41.36 14.36 16.94
CA SER A 22 41.12 15.14 18.18
C SER A 22 39.66 15.13 18.63
N PHE A 23 38.74 14.60 17.82
CA PHE A 23 37.32 14.51 18.14
C PHE A 23 37.03 13.45 19.20
N SER A 24 36.26 13.84 20.22
CA SER A 24 35.76 12.95 21.27
C SER A 24 34.24 12.92 21.25
N ALA A 25 33.68 11.77 20.84
CA ALA A 25 32.25 11.53 20.85
C ALA A 25 31.67 11.61 22.27
N LYS A 26 32.42 11.09 23.25
CA LYS A 26 32.08 11.12 24.67
C LYS A 26 31.99 12.55 25.21
N ASP A 27 32.97 13.40 24.91
CA ASP A 27 32.97 14.79 25.41
C ASP A 27 31.89 15.62 24.71
N THR A 28 31.59 15.32 23.45
CA THR A 28 30.46 15.93 22.72
C THR A 28 29.13 15.54 23.36
N ALA A 29 28.92 14.26 23.67
CA ALA A 29 27.74 13.79 24.39
C ALA A 29 27.61 14.43 25.78
N ALA A 30 28.70 14.58 26.52
CA ALA A 30 28.70 15.23 27.84
C ALA A 30 28.29 16.71 27.75
N ARG A 31 28.74 17.43 26.71
CA ARG A 31 28.31 18.82 26.45
C ARG A 31 26.81 18.89 26.12
N TRP A 32 26.31 17.97 25.29
CA TRP A 32 24.88 17.90 24.97
C TRP A 32 24.02 17.58 26.20
N LEU A 33 24.48 16.70 27.09
CA LEU A 33 23.78 16.38 28.33
C LEU A 33 23.67 17.58 29.28
N ALA A 34 24.66 18.48 29.26
CA ALA A 34 24.69 19.69 30.08
C ALA A 34 23.96 20.89 29.43
N ALA A 35 23.52 20.76 28.18
CA ALA A 35 22.91 21.86 27.43
C ALA A 35 21.45 22.11 27.87
N ALA A 36 21.05 23.39 27.88
CA ALA A 36 19.67 23.78 28.18
C ALA A 36 18.71 23.45 27.02
N ASP A 37 19.21 23.52 25.77
CA ASP A 37 18.46 23.18 24.56
C ASP A 37 19.25 22.14 23.74
N LEU A 38 18.90 20.88 23.95
CA LEU A 38 19.52 19.75 23.24
C LEU A 38 19.28 19.83 21.73
N GLN A 39 18.10 20.27 21.29
CA GLN A 39 17.75 20.34 19.87
C GLN A 39 18.67 21.33 19.17
N GLN A 40 18.87 22.51 19.75
CA GLN A 40 19.71 23.53 19.18
C GLN A 40 21.18 23.08 19.08
N GLU A 41 21.74 22.45 20.11
CA GLU A 41 23.12 21.95 20.08
C GLU A 41 23.32 20.84 19.04
N ILE A 42 22.37 19.90 18.94
CA ILE A 42 22.42 18.86 17.90
C ILE A 42 22.32 19.52 16.51
N TYR A 43 21.41 20.46 16.30
CA TYR A 43 21.23 21.10 14.99
C TYR A 43 22.49 21.88 14.56
N ARG A 44 23.12 22.63 15.48
CA ARG A 44 24.40 23.30 15.18
C ARG A 44 25.50 22.31 14.83
N HIS A 45 25.56 21.17 15.54
CA HIS A 45 26.53 20.12 15.24
C HIS A 45 26.28 19.50 13.86
N LEU A 46 25.01 19.20 13.53
CA LEU A 46 24.63 18.68 12.21
C LEU A 46 24.94 19.69 11.10
N ALA A 47 24.62 20.97 11.29
CA ALA A 47 24.92 22.05 10.34
C ALA A 47 26.42 22.13 9.99
N ALA A 48 27.28 21.91 10.99
CA ALA A 48 28.72 21.94 10.82
C ALA A 48 29.27 20.68 10.12
N TYR A 49 28.85 19.49 10.53
CA TYR A 49 29.48 18.24 10.09
C TYR A 49 28.79 17.54 8.91
N VAL A 50 27.47 17.66 8.75
CA VAL A 50 26.73 16.92 7.71
C VAL A 50 27.17 17.34 6.30
N PRO A 51 27.20 18.63 5.93
CA PRO A 51 27.69 19.03 4.61
C PRO A 51 29.17 18.69 4.40
N ARG A 52 30.00 18.74 5.45
CA ARG A 52 31.44 18.42 5.35
C ARG A 52 31.69 16.93 5.07
N ILE A 53 30.81 16.05 5.53
CA ILE A 53 30.94 14.60 5.36
C ILE A 53 30.28 14.12 4.06
N LEU A 54 29.10 14.67 3.72
CA LEU A 54 28.25 14.14 2.65
C LEU A 54 28.17 15.02 1.39
N CYS A 55 28.83 16.20 1.34
CA CYS A 55 28.97 17.01 0.12
C CYS A 55 30.32 16.76 -0.58
N VAL A 56 30.71 15.50 -0.78
CA VAL A 56 31.87 15.19 -1.63
C VAL A 56 31.32 14.98 -3.04
N GLY A 57 31.72 15.82 -3.99
CA GLY A 57 31.29 15.67 -5.39
C GLY A 57 31.64 14.28 -5.94
N PRO A 58 31.00 13.81 -7.02
CA PRO A 58 31.34 12.53 -7.62
C PRO A 58 32.82 12.51 -8.00
N SER A 59 33.60 11.68 -7.32
CA SER A 59 34.99 11.43 -7.66
C SER A 59 35.01 10.78 -9.03
N GLY A 60 35.68 11.40 -10.01
CA GLY A 60 35.87 10.83 -11.35
C GLY A 60 36.82 9.62 -11.36
N CYS A 61 36.73 8.78 -10.33
CA CYS A 61 37.72 7.80 -9.90
C CYS A 61 37.30 6.37 -10.23
N SER A 62 38.25 5.45 -10.10
CA SER A 62 38.01 4.02 -10.37
C SER A 62 37.05 3.41 -9.34
N SER A 63 36.36 2.32 -9.69
CA SER A 63 35.39 1.64 -8.79
C SER A 63 35.94 1.20 -7.43
N ARG A 64 37.28 1.08 -7.29
CA ARG A 64 37.94 0.76 -6.00
C ARG A 64 38.14 1.98 -5.11
N GLU A 65 38.25 3.17 -5.69
CA GLU A 65 38.41 4.43 -4.97
C GLU A 65 37.04 4.93 -4.47
N GLU A 66 35.99 4.80 -5.29
CA GLU A 66 34.60 5.07 -4.89
C GLU A 66 34.21 4.25 -3.64
N GLN A 67 34.48 2.94 -3.63
CA GLN A 67 34.24 2.09 -2.46
C GLN A 67 35.00 2.52 -1.21
N ARG A 68 36.21 3.08 -1.38
CA ARG A 68 37.05 3.53 -0.26
C ARG A 68 36.54 4.87 0.29
N GLU A 69 35.97 5.71 -0.56
CA GLU A 69 35.33 6.96 -0.16
C GLU A 69 34.00 6.70 0.54
N GLU A 70 33.14 5.83 0.02
CA GLU A 70 31.91 5.40 0.70
C GLU A 70 32.19 4.86 2.11
N GLN A 71 33.22 4.02 2.26
CA GLN A 71 33.65 3.51 3.57
C GLN A 71 34.14 4.62 4.51
N ARG A 72 34.82 5.64 3.97
CA ARG A 72 35.28 6.80 4.76
C ARG A 72 34.10 7.65 5.21
N GLU A 73 33.13 7.91 4.32
CA GLU A 73 31.91 8.64 4.64
C GLU A 73 31.08 7.91 5.70
N GLU A 74 30.94 6.59 5.57
CA GLU A 74 30.22 5.76 6.54
C GLU A 74 30.91 5.79 7.91
N LEU A 75 32.23 5.62 7.95
CA LEU A 75 33.00 5.72 9.18
C LEU A 75 32.92 7.12 9.79
N ALA A 76 32.97 8.17 8.97
CA ALA A 76 32.84 9.56 9.41
C ALA A 76 31.46 9.84 10.02
N CYS A 77 30.39 9.39 9.36
CA CYS A 77 29.03 9.48 9.89
C CYS A 77 28.91 8.75 11.22
N GLN A 78 29.44 7.53 11.32
CA GLN A 78 29.38 6.75 12.55
C GLN A 78 30.13 7.47 13.68
N LEU A 79 31.36 7.92 13.46
CA LEU A 79 32.20 8.50 14.52
C LEU A 79 31.78 9.91 14.93
N LEU A 80 31.46 10.78 13.97
CA LEU A 80 31.23 12.21 14.21
C LEU A 80 29.76 12.56 14.46
N LEU A 81 28.82 11.77 13.93
CA LEU A 81 27.39 12.07 14.00
C LEU A 81 26.63 11.09 14.90
N LEU A 82 26.82 9.78 14.71
CA LEU A 82 26.03 8.76 15.42
C LEU A 82 26.60 8.38 16.79
N ALA A 83 27.92 8.21 16.92
CA ALA A 83 28.55 7.84 18.19
C ALA A 83 28.26 8.83 19.33
N PRO A 84 28.28 10.17 19.14
CA PRO A 84 27.87 11.10 20.20
C PRO A 84 26.42 10.87 20.69
N LEU A 85 25.51 10.48 19.79
CA LEU A 85 24.12 10.15 20.14
C LEU A 85 24.04 8.85 20.93
N GLU A 86 24.84 7.84 20.57
CA GLU A 86 24.94 6.56 21.31
C GLU A 86 25.49 6.76 22.73
N TRP A 87 26.56 7.56 22.86
CA TRP A 87 27.12 7.93 24.17
C TRP A 87 26.09 8.70 25.02
N LEU A 88 25.35 9.63 24.42
CA LEU A 88 24.31 10.39 25.12
C LEU A 88 23.14 9.48 25.54
N LEU A 89 22.70 8.57 24.67
CA LEU A 89 21.62 7.64 24.92
C LEU A 89 21.96 6.69 26.08
N LEU A 90 23.13 6.08 26.04
CA LEU A 90 23.52 5.00 26.95
C LEU A 90 24.15 5.53 28.24
N GLY A 91 24.84 6.68 28.19
CA GLY A 91 25.53 7.27 29.35
C GLY A 91 26.80 6.52 29.76
N ALA A 92 27.17 5.51 28.97
CA ALA A 92 28.34 4.67 29.14
C ALA A 92 28.91 4.35 27.75
N GLU A 93 29.97 3.55 27.73
CA GLU A 93 30.56 3.07 26.47
C GLU A 93 29.51 2.33 25.62
N PRO A 94 29.31 2.70 24.34
CA PRO A 94 28.20 2.20 23.55
C PRO A 94 28.12 0.69 23.38
N ALA A 95 29.25 0.01 23.16
CA ALA A 95 29.22 -1.44 22.95
C ALA A 95 28.75 -2.18 24.21
N ALA A 96 29.25 -1.80 25.38
CA ALA A 96 28.81 -2.35 26.66
C ALA A 96 27.36 -2.00 26.98
N GLY A 97 26.93 -0.76 26.70
CA GLY A 97 25.56 -0.31 26.94
C GLY A 97 24.52 -1.04 26.08
N LEU A 98 24.80 -1.23 24.79
CA LEU A 98 23.93 -1.98 23.88
C LEU A 98 23.86 -3.47 24.24
N ALA A 99 24.99 -4.07 24.62
CA ALA A 99 25.02 -5.45 25.09
C ALA A 99 24.16 -5.63 26.36
N ALA A 100 24.29 -4.71 27.33
CA ALA A 100 23.48 -4.74 28.55
C ALA A 100 21.98 -4.55 28.26
N LEU A 101 21.60 -3.69 27.30
CA LEU A 101 20.20 -3.55 26.87
C LEU A 101 19.66 -4.86 26.29
N GLN A 102 20.44 -5.52 25.43
CA GLN A 102 20.04 -6.75 24.78
C GLN A 102 19.93 -7.93 25.75
N GLU A 103 20.83 -8.02 26.73
CA GLU A 103 20.79 -9.04 27.80
C GLU A 103 19.57 -8.85 28.73
N ASN A 104 19.22 -7.60 29.02
CA ASN A 104 18.06 -7.27 29.85
C ASN A 104 16.73 -7.30 29.08
N ASN A 105 16.77 -7.36 27.75
CA ASN A 105 15.56 -7.42 26.93
C ASN A 105 14.98 -8.85 26.94
N SER A 106 13.70 -8.97 27.26
CA SER A 106 13.01 -10.26 27.17
C SER A 106 12.80 -10.66 25.70
N PRO A 107 12.95 -11.96 25.36
CA PRO A 107 12.73 -12.41 23.99
C PRO A 107 11.27 -12.20 23.58
N SER A 108 11.06 -11.43 22.51
CA SER A 108 9.72 -11.17 21.99
C SER A 108 9.06 -12.46 21.50
N PRO A 109 7.76 -12.68 21.79
CA PRO A 109 7.00 -13.78 21.20
C PRO A 109 6.73 -13.56 19.71
N LEU A 110 7.00 -12.36 19.16
CA LEU A 110 6.86 -12.03 17.75
C LEU A 110 8.23 -12.00 17.06
N CYS A 111 8.33 -12.61 15.88
CA CYS A 111 9.55 -12.58 15.09
C CYS A 111 9.79 -11.22 14.45
N GLY A 112 8.82 -10.70 13.69
CA GLY A 112 8.91 -9.36 13.10
C GLY A 112 9.99 -9.15 12.05
N HIS A 113 10.67 -10.21 11.59
CA HIS A 113 11.74 -10.09 10.60
C HIS A 113 11.19 -9.47 9.30
N VAL A 114 11.65 -8.26 8.97
CA VAL A 114 11.27 -7.55 7.74
C VAL A 114 12.02 -8.11 6.54
N PHE A 115 11.26 -8.50 5.51
CA PHE A 115 11.84 -9.18 4.35
C PHE A 115 12.57 -8.23 3.42
N LYS A 116 13.74 -8.68 2.95
CA LYS A 116 14.51 -8.00 1.91
C LYS A 116 14.08 -8.48 0.51
N VAL A 117 14.31 -7.64 -0.49
CA VAL A 117 14.09 -8.01 -1.91
C VAL A 117 14.91 -9.26 -2.22
N GLY A 118 14.28 -10.27 -2.80
CA GLY A 118 14.95 -11.53 -3.14
C GLY A 118 14.97 -12.58 -2.02
N GLU A 119 14.53 -12.24 -0.80
CA GLU A 119 14.53 -13.17 0.33
C GLU A 119 13.40 -14.22 0.21
N PRO A 120 13.63 -15.51 0.53
CA PRO A 120 12.58 -16.52 0.50
C PRO A 120 11.59 -16.37 1.67
N THR A 121 10.30 -16.46 1.34
CA THR A 121 9.16 -16.44 2.26
C THR A 121 8.40 -17.76 2.17
N TYR A 122 7.84 -18.23 3.29
CA TYR A 122 7.18 -19.54 3.38
C TYR A 122 5.74 -19.39 3.88
N SER A 123 4.77 -19.88 3.12
CA SER A 123 3.35 -19.87 3.50
C SER A 123 2.81 -21.30 3.60
N CYS A 124 2.21 -21.67 4.73
CA CYS A 124 1.61 -22.99 4.92
C CYS A 124 0.16 -22.98 4.38
N ARG A 125 -0.17 -23.87 3.44
CA ARG A 125 -1.52 -23.95 2.85
C ARG A 125 -2.57 -24.52 3.81
N GLU A 126 -2.14 -25.12 4.90
CA GLU A 126 -3.01 -25.81 5.86
C GLU A 126 -3.27 -24.98 7.11
N CYS A 127 -2.26 -24.22 7.55
CA CYS A 127 -2.29 -23.51 8.83
C CYS A 127 -2.46 -22.00 8.71
N ALA A 128 -2.11 -21.39 7.57
CA ALA A 128 -2.29 -19.95 7.39
C ALA A 128 -3.77 -19.58 7.53
N ALA A 129 -4.04 -18.48 8.25
CA ALA A 129 -5.39 -17.91 8.33
C ALA A 129 -5.85 -17.45 6.94
N ASP A 130 -4.95 -16.82 6.19
CA ASP A 130 -5.19 -16.32 4.84
C ASP A 130 -3.93 -16.37 3.95
N PRO A 131 -4.03 -16.09 2.63
CA PRO A 131 -2.90 -16.20 1.70
C PRO A 131 -1.74 -15.21 1.90
N THR A 132 -1.87 -14.23 2.80
CA THR A 132 -0.84 -13.23 3.10
C THR A 132 0.11 -13.68 4.21
N CYS A 133 -0.26 -14.70 5.00
CA CYS A 133 0.55 -15.16 6.12
C CYS A 133 1.84 -15.86 5.65
N VAL A 134 2.98 -15.39 6.14
CA VAL A 134 4.32 -15.80 5.74
C VAL A 134 5.30 -15.92 6.91
N LEU A 135 6.21 -16.87 6.79
CA LEU A 135 7.34 -17.09 7.71
C LEU A 135 8.66 -16.80 7.02
N CYS A 136 9.61 -16.24 7.76
CA CYS A 136 11.01 -16.25 7.36
C CYS A 136 11.59 -17.66 7.41
N MET A 137 12.69 -17.88 6.70
CA MET A 137 13.34 -19.20 6.61
C MET A 137 13.64 -19.80 7.99
N GLN A 138 14.16 -18.99 8.93
CA GLN A 138 14.50 -19.47 10.27
C GLN A 138 13.27 -19.92 11.05
N CYS A 139 12.17 -19.16 10.98
CA CYS A 139 10.93 -19.51 11.68
C CYS A 139 10.27 -20.73 11.05
N PHE A 140 10.25 -20.82 9.73
CA PHE A 140 9.70 -21.96 9.00
C PHE A 140 10.39 -23.26 9.40
N LEU A 141 11.72 -23.33 9.27
CA LEU A 141 12.53 -24.50 9.63
C LEU A 141 12.40 -24.87 11.11
N GLY A 142 12.15 -23.86 11.95
CA GLY A 142 11.97 -23.98 13.38
C GLY A 142 10.55 -24.28 13.85
N SER A 143 9.59 -24.46 12.95
CA SER A 143 8.17 -24.63 13.26
C SER A 143 7.63 -25.98 12.79
N VAL A 144 6.38 -26.27 13.15
CA VAL A 144 5.65 -27.45 12.67
C VAL A 144 5.36 -27.41 11.17
N HIS A 145 5.37 -26.21 10.55
CA HIS A 145 4.91 -26.00 9.18
C HIS A 145 5.81 -26.62 8.11
N LYS A 146 7.04 -26.97 8.46
CA LYS A 146 7.99 -27.63 7.55
C LYS A 146 7.51 -29.01 7.08
N GLU A 147 6.64 -29.66 7.86
CA GLU A 147 6.07 -30.97 7.58
C GLU A 147 4.69 -30.90 6.88
N HIS A 148 4.15 -29.69 6.67
CA HIS A 148 2.87 -29.45 6.00
C HIS A 148 3.05 -29.12 4.52
N ARG A 149 1.95 -29.03 3.75
CA ARG A 149 2.02 -28.47 2.39
C ARG A 149 2.21 -26.96 2.45
N TYR A 150 3.39 -26.52 2.03
CA TYR A 150 3.76 -25.10 1.97
C TYR A 150 4.01 -24.62 0.54
N ARG A 151 4.10 -23.29 0.37
CA ARG A 151 4.58 -22.62 -0.83
C ARG A 151 5.74 -21.72 -0.43
N MET A 152 6.85 -21.80 -1.17
CA MET A 152 7.94 -20.84 -1.08
C MET A 152 7.76 -19.77 -2.17
N THR A 153 7.93 -18.50 -1.79
CA THR A 153 7.87 -17.35 -2.69
C THR A 153 9.02 -16.40 -2.42
N THR A 154 9.55 -15.78 -3.47
CA THR A 154 10.56 -14.72 -3.33
C THR A 154 9.88 -13.41 -2.93
N SER A 155 10.35 -12.76 -1.88
CA SER A 155 9.84 -11.45 -1.46
C SER A 155 10.24 -10.36 -2.44
N GLY A 156 9.30 -9.47 -2.74
CA GLY A 156 9.54 -8.22 -3.48
C GLY A 156 10.20 -7.13 -2.64
N GLY A 157 10.51 -7.40 -1.37
CA GLY A 157 10.93 -6.41 -0.37
C GLY A 157 9.72 -5.77 0.30
N GLY A 158 9.69 -5.78 1.63
CA GLY A 158 8.54 -5.34 2.44
C GLY A 158 7.74 -6.48 3.07
N GLY A 159 6.95 -6.14 4.10
CA GLY A 159 6.27 -7.11 4.97
C GLY A 159 7.21 -7.72 6.01
N PHE A 160 6.63 -8.41 7.00
CA PHE A 160 7.40 -9.06 8.07
C PHE A 160 6.91 -10.48 8.35
N CYS A 161 7.73 -11.25 9.07
CA CYS A 161 7.41 -12.62 9.47
C CYS A 161 6.29 -12.66 10.51
N ASP A 162 5.23 -13.43 10.23
CA ASP A 162 4.05 -13.59 11.09
C ASP A 162 4.22 -14.63 12.21
N CYS A 163 5.45 -15.11 12.43
CA CYS A 163 5.73 -16.02 13.55
C CYS A 163 5.49 -15.29 14.86
N GLY A 164 4.62 -15.85 15.70
CA GLY A 164 4.21 -15.26 16.96
C GLY A 164 2.81 -14.64 16.96
N ASP A 165 2.28 -14.33 15.77
CA ASP A 165 0.94 -13.74 15.63
C ASP A 165 -0.10 -14.85 15.65
N ALA A 166 -0.85 -14.95 16.75
CA ALA A 166 -1.89 -15.97 16.91
C ALA A 166 -3.06 -15.78 15.93
N GLU A 167 -3.28 -14.58 15.40
CA GLU A 167 -4.36 -14.30 14.46
C GLU A 167 -3.99 -14.66 13.01
N ALA A 168 -2.70 -14.74 12.69
CA ALA A 168 -2.20 -15.14 11.37
C ALA A 168 -2.24 -16.67 11.13
N TRP A 169 -2.37 -17.48 12.19
CA TRP A 169 -2.28 -18.94 12.09
C TRP A 169 -3.43 -19.66 12.80
N LYS A 170 -4.12 -20.54 12.06
CA LYS A 170 -5.13 -21.45 12.63
C LYS A 170 -4.54 -22.43 13.64
N LYS A 171 -3.27 -22.83 13.42
CA LYS A 171 -2.51 -23.78 14.25
C LYS A 171 -1.02 -23.45 14.17
N GLY A 172 -0.28 -23.69 15.25
CA GLY A 172 1.18 -23.54 15.29
C GLY A 172 1.68 -22.11 15.03
N PRO A 173 1.19 -21.07 15.74
CA PRO A 173 1.62 -19.68 15.50
C PRO A 173 3.10 -19.42 15.84
N TYR A 174 3.73 -20.28 16.65
CA TYR A 174 5.10 -20.09 17.13
C TYR A 174 6.09 -21.10 16.52
N CYS A 175 7.33 -20.64 16.31
CA CYS A 175 8.48 -21.51 16.16
C CYS A 175 9.16 -21.75 17.52
N HIS A 176 10.14 -22.66 17.58
CA HIS A 176 10.86 -22.96 18.83
C HIS A 176 11.52 -21.73 19.48
N LYS A 177 11.96 -20.72 18.71
CA LYS A 177 12.60 -19.50 19.24
C LYS A 177 11.61 -18.51 19.84
N HIS A 178 10.41 -18.41 19.26
CA HIS A 178 9.40 -17.41 19.62
C HIS A 178 8.27 -18.00 20.47
N THR A 179 8.44 -19.22 20.97
CA THR A 179 7.44 -19.83 21.85
C THR A 179 7.43 -19.07 23.18
N PRO A 180 6.26 -18.55 23.63
CA PRO A 180 6.18 -17.83 24.90
C PRO A 180 6.60 -18.73 26.06
N THR A 181 7.50 -18.27 26.93
CA THR A 181 7.84 -18.94 28.19
C THR A 181 6.74 -18.71 29.22
N SER A 182 6.64 -19.54 30.26
CA SER A 182 5.59 -19.42 31.29
C SER A 182 5.63 -18.08 32.05
N SER A 183 6.75 -17.35 32.01
CA SER A 183 6.90 -16.01 32.57
C SER A 183 6.47 -14.88 31.63
N SER A 184 6.31 -15.14 30.32
CA SER A 184 5.95 -14.13 29.32
C SER A 184 4.47 -14.09 28.96
N ARG A 185 3.65 -14.95 29.60
CA ARG A 185 2.20 -15.02 29.36
C ARG A 185 1.41 -13.90 30.05
N ASP A 186 1.99 -13.21 31.05
CA ASP A 186 1.25 -12.32 31.97
C ASP A 186 1.91 -10.96 32.27
N SER A 187 3.06 -10.59 31.68
CA SER A 187 3.61 -9.24 31.94
C SER A 187 2.89 -8.19 31.09
N GLU A 188 1.77 -7.67 31.59
CA GLU A 188 1.18 -6.39 31.17
C GLU A 188 2.08 -5.18 31.51
N GLU A 189 3.25 -5.43 32.08
CA GLU A 189 4.19 -4.40 32.51
C GLU A 189 4.76 -3.66 31.29
N ASP A 190 4.63 -2.33 31.29
CA ASP A 190 5.10 -1.48 30.19
C ASP A 190 6.62 -1.69 30.01
N PRO A 191 7.12 -2.07 28.83
CA PRO A 191 8.55 -2.31 28.61
C PRO A 191 9.42 -1.07 28.88
N VAL A 192 8.83 0.14 28.91
CA VAL A 192 9.55 1.36 29.34
C VAL A 192 9.82 1.38 30.83
N ALA A 193 8.99 0.74 31.66
CA ALA A 193 9.21 0.66 33.11
C ALA A 193 10.46 -0.17 33.46
N LEU A 194 10.93 -1.02 32.54
CA LEU A 194 12.15 -1.82 32.68
C LEU A 194 13.42 -1.02 32.39
N LEU A 195 13.30 0.20 31.85
CA LEU A 195 14.42 1.06 31.54
C LEU A 195 14.71 2.04 32.69
N PRO A 196 15.99 2.39 32.94
CA PRO A 196 16.35 3.46 33.86
C PRO A 196 15.68 4.80 33.49
N ALA A 197 15.13 5.51 34.48
CA ALA A 197 14.35 6.74 34.24
C ALA A 197 15.13 7.84 33.49
N ASP A 198 16.43 7.96 33.76
CA ASP A 198 17.34 8.87 33.07
C ASP A 198 17.54 8.46 31.59
N MET A 199 17.60 7.16 31.29
CA MET A 199 17.65 6.66 29.91
C MET A 199 16.35 6.92 29.17
N VAL A 200 15.19 6.78 29.82
CA VAL A 200 13.88 7.10 29.23
C VAL A 200 13.81 8.57 28.83
N SER A 201 14.24 9.48 29.72
CA SER A 201 14.28 10.92 29.43
C SER A 201 15.23 11.27 28.28
N ARG A 202 16.45 10.70 28.28
CA ARG A 202 17.44 10.92 27.22
C ARG A 202 16.98 10.37 25.88
N SER A 203 16.47 9.14 25.84
CA SER A 203 15.97 8.50 24.62
C SER A 203 14.77 9.23 24.02
N SER A 204 13.80 9.66 24.84
CA SER A 204 12.67 10.46 24.36
C SER A 204 13.13 11.76 23.72
N SER A 205 14.09 12.45 24.34
CA SER A 205 14.63 13.71 23.82
C SER A 205 15.40 13.50 22.51
N ILE A 206 16.30 12.51 22.46
CA ILE A 206 17.08 12.18 21.26
C ILE A 206 16.17 11.77 20.11
N PHE A 207 15.23 10.85 20.35
CA PHE A 207 14.31 10.36 19.33
C PHE A 207 13.42 11.49 18.83
N SER A 208 12.94 12.38 19.71
CA SER A 208 12.16 13.56 19.31
C SER A 208 12.96 14.48 18.39
N VAL A 209 14.20 14.82 18.76
CA VAL A 209 15.04 15.70 17.95
C VAL A 209 15.37 15.09 16.59
N LEU A 210 15.81 13.82 16.56
CA LEU A 210 16.21 13.17 15.32
C LEU A 210 15.03 12.87 14.40
N LEU A 211 13.90 12.43 14.95
CA LEU A 211 12.72 12.16 14.14
C LEU A 211 12.17 13.46 13.54
N ARG A 212 12.10 14.56 14.32
CA ARG A 212 11.72 15.88 13.80
C ARG A 212 12.67 16.38 12.71
N TYR A 213 13.98 16.26 12.94
CA TYR A 213 14.99 16.60 11.94
C TYR A 213 14.76 15.80 10.64
N ALA A 214 14.60 14.48 10.75
CA ALA A 214 14.43 13.62 9.59
C ALA A 214 13.11 13.91 8.85
N VAL A 215 11.99 14.04 9.57
CA VAL A 215 10.69 14.40 8.97
C VAL A 215 10.80 15.76 8.27
N ALA A 216 11.41 16.75 8.91
CA ALA A 216 11.58 18.08 8.32
C ALA A 216 12.38 18.03 7.02
N MET A 217 13.53 17.34 6.99
CA MET A 217 14.37 17.25 5.80
C MET A 217 13.77 16.41 4.66
N LEU A 218 13.08 15.32 4.99
CA LEU A 218 12.45 14.45 3.98
C LEU A 218 11.17 15.04 3.40
N THR A 219 10.52 15.97 4.11
CA THR A 219 9.35 16.71 3.63
C THR A 219 9.67 18.13 3.19
N TRP A 220 10.95 18.48 3.14
CA TRP A 220 11.42 19.81 2.78
C TRP A 220 11.20 20.09 1.29
N ASP A 221 10.64 21.25 0.97
CA ASP A 221 10.26 21.63 -0.39
C ASP A 221 11.17 22.67 -1.03
N GLN A 222 12.06 23.31 -0.27
CA GLN A 222 13.02 24.28 -0.80
C GLN A 222 14.28 23.58 -1.32
N GLU A 223 14.64 23.87 -2.58
CA GLU A 223 15.81 23.25 -3.24
C GLU A 223 17.14 23.92 -2.86
N ASP A 224 17.12 25.20 -2.46
CA ASP A 224 18.33 26.01 -2.22
C ASP A 224 18.56 26.35 -0.74
N GLN A 225 17.49 26.37 0.08
CA GLN A 225 17.55 26.81 1.47
C GLN A 225 17.40 25.64 2.44
N LEU A 226 18.04 25.73 3.60
CA LEU A 226 17.88 24.78 4.70
C LEU A 226 16.90 25.29 5.75
N PRO A 227 16.30 24.40 6.55
CA PRO A 227 15.57 24.81 7.75
C PRO A 227 16.45 25.63 8.70
N ALA A 228 15.82 26.54 9.46
CA ALA A 228 16.52 27.37 10.43
C ALA A 228 17.34 26.53 11.42
N GLY A 229 18.59 26.93 11.64
CA GLY A 229 19.54 26.24 12.54
C GLY A 229 20.35 25.11 11.90
N LEU A 230 20.08 24.76 10.63
CA LEU A 230 20.88 23.80 9.85
C LEU A 230 21.83 24.48 8.85
N GLU A 231 21.80 25.81 8.77
CA GLU A 231 22.63 26.59 7.86
C GLU A 231 24.13 26.38 8.18
N PRO A 232 24.94 25.96 7.20
CA PRO A 232 26.36 25.73 7.43
C PRO A 232 27.09 27.06 7.72
N PRO A 233 28.17 27.04 8.52
CA PRO A 233 28.98 28.23 8.78
C PRO A 233 29.55 28.85 7.50
N ASP A 234 29.98 27.99 6.56
CA ASP A 234 30.45 28.37 5.23
C ASP A 234 29.55 27.73 4.18
N ARG A 235 28.80 28.55 3.43
CA ARG A 235 27.92 28.09 2.36
C ARG A 235 28.68 28.13 1.03
N GLY A 236 29.03 26.95 0.50
CA GLY A 236 29.61 26.82 -0.84
C GLY A 236 28.56 26.91 -1.95
N ASP A 237 28.97 27.32 -3.16
CA ASP A 237 28.09 27.42 -4.34
C ASP A 237 28.11 26.11 -5.16
N SER A 238 27.71 25.00 -4.54
CA SER A 238 27.69 23.69 -5.19
C SER A 238 26.28 23.10 -5.21
N TYR A 239 25.91 22.55 -6.36
CA TYR A 239 24.57 22.09 -6.68
C TYR A 239 24.61 20.70 -7.32
N TYR A 240 23.55 19.94 -7.11
CA TYR A 240 23.29 18.65 -7.74
C TYR A 240 22.09 18.75 -8.67
N CYS A 241 22.22 18.19 -9.88
CA CYS A 241 21.08 17.92 -10.75
C CYS A 241 20.53 16.52 -10.43
N MET A 242 19.45 16.46 -9.66
CA MET A 242 18.82 15.22 -9.21
C MET A 242 17.72 14.78 -10.18
N LEU A 243 17.80 13.54 -10.67
CA LEU A 243 16.77 12.88 -11.45
C LEU A 243 15.99 11.92 -10.55
N PHE A 244 14.67 11.94 -10.66
CA PHE A 244 13.78 11.05 -9.91
C PHE A 244 13.15 9.98 -10.80
N ASN A 245 12.98 8.79 -10.26
CA ASN A 245 12.43 7.65 -10.99
C ASN A 245 10.91 7.77 -11.15
N ASP A 246 10.37 7.28 -12.27
CA ASP A 246 8.92 7.21 -12.51
C ASP A 246 8.51 5.91 -13.24
N GLU A 247 7.20 5.63 -13.27
CA GLU A 247 6.62 4.50 -14.00
C GLU A 247 6.25 4.83 -15.46
N VAL A 248 6.52 6.04 -15.93
CA VAL A 248 6.02 6.53 -17.23
C VAL A 248 7.09 6.37 -18.32
N HIS A 249 8.35 6.64 -17.99
CA HIS A 249 9.45 6.59 -18.94
C HIS A 249 10.18 5.25 -18.89
N THR A 250 10.55 4.71 -20.05
CA THR A 250 11.34 3.47 -20.11
C THR A 250 12.80 3.74 -19.81
N TYR A 251 13.51 2.71 -19.31
CA TYR A 251 14.95 2.79 -19.07
C TYR A 251 15.72 3.29 -20.30
N GLU A 252 15.37 2.81 -21.50
CA GLU A 252 16.02 3.23 -22.75
C GLU A 252 15.81 4.73 -23.04
N GLN A 253 14.61 5.25 -22.79
CA GLN A 253 14.31 6.67 -22.97
C GLN A 253 15.11 7.54 -21.99
N VAL A 254 15.21 7.10 -20.73
CA VAL A 254 15.99 7.78 -19.70
C VAL A 254 17.47 7.80 -20.08
N ILE A 255 18.04 6.64 -20.44
CA ILE A 255 19.44 6.52 -20.87
C ILE A 255 19.75 7.45 -22.05
N TYR A 256 18.92 7.42 -23.10
CA TYR A 256 19.11 8.28 -24.27
C TYR A 256 19.06 9.77 -23.92
N THR A 257 18.15 10.14 -23.01
CA THR A 257 18.01 11.53 -22.56
C THR A 257 19.22 11.97 -21.73
N LEU A 258 19.73 11.11 -20.85
CA LEU A 258 20.92 11.35 -20.04
C LEU A 258 22.18 11.51 -20.89
N GLN A 259 22.37 10.67 -21.91
CA GLN A 259 23.51 10.82 -22.85
C GLN A 259 23.54 12.20 -23.50
N LYS A 260 22.37 12.73 -23.90
CA LYS A 260 22.27 14.06 -24.50
C LYS A 260 22.41 15.21 -23.50
N ALA A 261 21.86 15.05 -22.30
CA ALA A 261 21.88 16.10 -21.28
C ALA A 261 23.26 16.26 -20.64
N VAL A 262 23.96 15.14 -20.44
CA VAL A 262 25.24 15.12 -19.72
C VAL A 262 26.44 15.04 -20.65
N ASN A 263 26.25 14.60 -21.90
CA ASN A 263 27.32 14.27 -22.86
C ASN A 263 28.21 13.12 -22.34
N CYS A 264 27.59 12.06 -21.82
CA CYS A 264 28.25 10.88 -21.28
C CYS A 264 28.13 9.65 -22.20
N SER A 265 28.98 8.65 -21.95
CA SER A 265 28.92 7.35 -22.63
C SER A 265 27.64 6.59 -22.27
N GLN A 266 27.28 5.59 -23.09
CA GLN A 266 26.12 4.74 -22.80
C GLN A 266 26.27 4.01 -21.47
N LYS A 267 27.48 3.60 -21.11
CA LYS A 267 27.76 2.90 -19.84
C LYS A 267 27.52 3.81 -18.63
N GLU A 268 27.95 5.07 -18.70
CA GLU A 268 27.72 6.06 -17.64
C GLU A 268 26.24 6.42 -17.54
N ALA A 269 25.54 6.61 -18.67
CA ALA A 269 24.11 6.86 -18.69
C ALA A 269 23.29 5.70 -18.10
N VAL A 270 23.69 4.44 -18.36
CA VAL A 270 23.10 3.26 -17.72
C VAL A 270 23.35 3.28 -16.22
N SER A 271 24.55 3.65 -15.77
CA SER A 271 24.87 3.77 -14.34
C SER A 271 23.95 4.79 -13.67
N PHE A 272 23.85 6.01 -14.22
CA PHE A 272 22.95 7.05 -13.70
C PHE A 272 21.49 6.62 -13.71
N ALA A 273 21.03 5.92 -14.76
CA ALA A 273 19.66 5.39 -14.83
C ALA A 273 19.41 4.26 -13.80
N THR A 274 20.45 3.59 -13.33
CA THR A 274 20.36 2.52 -12.33
C THR A 274 20.39 3.05 -10.90
N THR A 275 21.03 4.20 -10.68
CA THR A 275 21.19 4.82 -9.35
C THR A 275 20.33 6.07 -9.15
N VAL A 276 19.31 6.24 -10.02
CA VAL A 276 18.25 7.26 -9.89
C VAL A 276 17.67 7.26 -8.47
N ASP A 277 17.29 8.43 -7.98
CA ASP A 277 16.87 8.70 -6.59
C ASP A 277 17.99 8.64 -5.54
N ARG A 278 19.21 8.20 -5.90
CA ARG A 278 20.36 8.11 -4.98
C ARG A 278 21.53 9.00 -5.41
N ASP A 279 21.86 8.98 -6.70
CA ASP A 279 23.03 9.70 -7.22
C ASP A 279 22.61 10.85 -8.15
N SER A 280 23.41 11.91 -8.14
CA SER A 280 23.19 13.07 -9.02
C SER A 280 23.61 12.80 -10.45
N VAL A 281 22.87 13.36 -11.41
CA VAL A 281 23.21 13.31 -12.84
C VAL A 281 24.36 14.27 -13.17
N ARG A 282 24.47 15.40 -12.44
CA ARG A 282 25.58 16.35 -12.50
C ARG A 282 25.82 17.00 -11.14
N TYR A 283 27.06 17.42 -10.91
CA TYR A 283 27.50 18.21 -9.77
C TYR A 283 28.34 19.39 -10.24
N GLY A 284 28.10 20.59 -9.70
CA GLY A 284 28.84 21.79 -10.06
C GLY A 284 28.13 23.06 -9.63
N ASP A 285 28.33 24.16 -10.36
CA ASP A 285 27.57 25.39 -10.14
C ASP A 285 26.10 25.25 -10.59
N PHE A 286 25.27 26.22 -10.19
CA PHE A 286 23.84 26.23 -10.49
C PHE A 286 23.57 26.22 -12.00
N GLN A 287 24.30 27.02 -12.79
CA GLN A 287 24.06 27.16 -14.23
C GLN A 287 24.36 25.85 -14.96
N PHE A 288 25.43 25.16 -14.55
CA PHE A 288 25.84 23.88 -15.11
C PHE A 288 24.80 22.77 -14.86
N CYS A 289 24.19 22.75 -13.67
CA CYS A 289 23.14 21.82 -13.30
C CYS A 289 21.80 22.16 -13.96
N ASP A 290 21.42 23.44 -14.00
CA ASP A 290 20.17 23.90 -14.62
C ASP A 290 20.14 23.69 -16.13
N GLN A 291 21.30 23.80 -16.79
CA GLN A 291 21.43 23.45 -18.21
C GLN A 291 21.07 21.98 -18.46
N ALA A 292 21.55 21.05 -17.62
CA ALA A 292 21.22 19.63 -17.76
C ALA A 292 19.74 19.37 -17.51
N LYS A 293 19.16 19.96 -16.45
CA LYS A 293 17.71 19.92 -16.19
C LYS A 293 16.90 20.37 -17.40
N SER A 294 17.25 21.52 -17.99
CA SER A 294 16.59 22.07 -19.17
C SER A 294 16.62 21.13 -20.38
N VAL A 295 17.73 20.42 -20.60
CA VAL A 295 17.84 19.43 -21.68
C VAL A 295 16.99 18.19 -21.41
N ILE A 296 17.00 17.67 -20.17
CA ILE A 296 16.21 16.49 -19.80
C ILE A 296 14.72 16.76 -19.96
N VAL A 297 14.23 17.87 -19.40
CA VAL A 297 12.82 18.26 -19.48
C VAL A 297 12.41 18.45 -20.94
N ARG A 298 13.17 19.21 -21.74
CA ARG A 298 12.85 19.46 -23.15
C ARG A 298 12.74 18.18 -23.99
N ASN A 299 13.60 17.20 -23.73
CA ASN A 299 13.63 15.95 -24.49
C ASN A 299 12.51 14.97 -24.09
N THR A 300 11.99 15.07 -22.86
CA THR A 300 10.96 14.17 -22.33
C THR A 300 9.53 14.70 -22.46
N SER A 301 9.33 16.03 -22.57
CA SER A 301 8.01 16.66 -22.69
C SER A 301 7.18 16.26 -23.93
N ARG A 302 7.77 15.60 -24.94
CA ARG A 302 7.09 15.34 -26.23
C ARG A 302 6.12 14.16 -26.23
N GLN A 303 6.22 13.26 -25.25
CA GLN A 303 5.46 12.00 -25.24
C GLN A 303 4.53 11.86 -24.01
N SER A 304 4.81 12.56 -22.92
CA SER A 304 3.98 12.57 -21.69
C SER A 304 4.39 13.71 -20.72
N LYS A 305 4.08 13.59 -19.42
CA LYS A 305 4.62 14.46 -18.35
C LYS A 305 6.15 14.38 -18.39
N PRO A 306 6.90 15.49 -18.34
CA PRO A 306 8.35 15.44 -18.37
C PRO A 306 8.93 14.72 -17.14
N LEU A 307 10.13 14.16 -17.28
CA LEU A 307 10.88 13.58 -16.16
C LEU A 307 11.04 14.62 -15.04
N ARG A 308 10.87 14.17 -13.80
CA ARG A 308 11.06 15.03 -12.62
C ARG A 308 12.55 15.23 -12.37
N VAL A 309 13.01 16.47 -12.50
CA VAL A 309 14.42 16.86 -12.31
C VAL A 309 14.49 18.14 -11.49
N HIS A 310 15.32 18.13 -10.44
CA HIS A 310 15.52 19.26 -9.53
C HIS A 310 16.99 19.66 -9.45
N VAL A 311 17.26 20.95 -9.22
CA VAL A 311 18.62 21.46 -9.01
C VAL A 311 18.72 21.88 -7.56
N MET A 312 19.34 21.04 -6.75
CA MET A 312 19.34 21.17 -5.29
C MET A 312 20.72 21.59 -4.80
N HIS A 313 20.76 22.48 -3.80
CA HIS A 313 22.01 22.86 -3.14
C HIS A 313 22.63 21.64 -2.44
N SER A 314 23.95 21.52 -2.50
CA SER A 314 24.67 20.34 -1.98
C SER A 314 24.42 20.09 -0.50
N SER A 315 24.26 21.14 0.30
CA SER A 315 23.96 21.04 1.73
C SER A 315 22.57 20.47 2.01
N VAL A 316 21.56 20.81 1.19
CA VAL A 316 20.21 20.25 1.28
C VAL A 316 20.24 18.75 1.03
N VAL A 317 20.94 18.33 -0.04
CA VAL A 317 21.10 16.92 -0.38
C VAL A 317 21.84 16.16 0.74
N ALA A 318 22.93 16.72 1.28
CA ALA A 318 23.67 16.12 2.40
C ALA A 318 22.78 15.92 3.64
N HIS A 319 21.97 16.91 4.00
CA HIS A 319 21.04 16.80 5.13
C HIS A 319 19.92 15.79 4.88
N GLN A 320 19.43 15.67 3.64
CA GLN A 320 18.49 14.61 3.25
C GLN A 320 19.12 13.21 3.31
N CYS A 321 20.36 13.05 2.85
CA CYS A 321 21.11 11.80 2.99
C CYS A 321 21.32 11.42 4.47
N PHE A 322 21.70 12.38 5.31
CA PHE A 322 21.85 12.13 6.74
C PHE A 322 20.51 11.81 7.42
N ALA A 323 19.40 12.44 7.00
CA ALA A 323 18.07 12.09 7.52
C ALA A 323 17.73 10.62 7.30
N LEU A 324 18.09 10.04 6.14
CA LEU A 324 17.94 8.60 5.89
C LEU A 324 18.82 7.75 6.83
N LYS A 325 20.08 8.17 7.05
CA LYS A 325 20.99 7.49 7.98
C LYS A 325 20.47 7.56 9.42
N ALA A 326 19.90 8.70 9.84
CA ALA A 326 19.30 8.89 11.14
C ALA A 326 18.06 8.01 11.36
N LEU A 327 17.15 7.91 10.37
CA LEU A 327 16.01 6.99 10.44
C LEU A 327 16.46 5.52 10.51
N SER A 328 17.49 5.16 9.74
CA SER A 328 18.08 3.81 9.76
C SER A 328 18.69 3.50 11.13
N TRP A 329 19.40 4.45 11.74
CA TRP A 329 19.96 4.33 13.08
C TRP A 329 18.87 4.19 14.14
N LEU A 330 17.80 4.99 14.09
CA LEU A 330 16.64 4.82 14.97
C LEU A 330 16.06 3.41 14.85
N GLY A 331 15.92 2.89 13.63
CA GLY A 331 15.44 1.54 13.36
C GLY A 331 16.36 0.43 13.86
N GLN A 332 17.67 0.68 13.99
CA GLN A 332 18.65 -0.25 14.56
C GLN A 332 18.63 -0.22 16.08
N ILE A 333 18.67 0.97 16.68
CA ILE A 333 18.73 1.16 18.13
C ILE A 333 17.52 0.56 18.85
N ILE A 334 16.32 0.69 18.29
CA ILE A 334 15.11 0.11 18.89
C ILE A 334 15.09 -1.43 18.90
N GLN A 335 15.97 -2.10 18.15
CA GLN A 335 16.04 -3.58 18.14
C GLN A 335 16.69 -4.14 19.40
N TYR A 336 17.44 -3.32 20.13
CA TYR A 336 18.12 -3.73 21.37
C TYR A 336 17.18 -3.76 22.59
N SER A 337 16.04 -3.06 22.53
CA SER A 337 15.11 -2.99 23.66
C SER A 337 13.68 -2.64 23.21
N ASP A 338 12.71 -3.41 23.69
CA ASP A 338 11.28 -3.11 23.47
C ASP A 338 10.85 -1.81 24.16
N GLY A 339 11.53 -1.40 25.23
CA GLY A 339 11.32 -0.11 25.88
C GLY A 339 11.73 1.05 24.97
N LEU A 340 12.88 0.96 24.28
CA LEU A 340 13.29 1.97 23.30
C LEU A 340 12.33 2.00 22.11
N ARG A 341 11.86 0.84 21.63
CA ARG A 341 10.83 0.75 20.60
C ARG A 341 9.55 1.47 21.03
N ARG A 342 9.06 1.23 22.25
CA ARG A 342 7.89 1.88 22.86
C ARG A 342 8.05 3.41 22.88
N ILE A 343 9.22 3.92 23.24
CA ILE A 343 9.52 5.36 23.29
C ILE A 343 9.52 5.98 21.89
N LEU A 344 10.12 5.32 20.89
CA LEU A 344 10.06 5.82 19.51
C LEU A 344 8.62 5.90 19.01
N CYS A 345 7.80 4.90 19.32
CA CYS A 345 6.38 4.91 18.98
C CYS A 345 5.63 6.07 19.67
N GLN A 346 5.94 6.34 20.95
CA GLN A 346 5.40 7.47 21.71
C GLN A 346 5.72 8.81 21.05
N VAL A 347 6.99 9.02 20.71
CA VAL A 347 7.47 10.24 20.06
C VAL A 347 6.84 10.41 18.69
N GLY A 348 6.84 9.36 17.85
CA GLY A 348 6.32 9.44 16.49
C GLY A 348 4.83 9.73 16.40
N LEU A 349 4.05 9.20 17.35
CA LEU A 349 2.59 9.38 17.46
C LEU A 349 2.19 10.47 18.46
N GLN A 350 3.14 11.22 19.00
CA GLN A 350 2.84 12.35 19.87
C GLN A 350 2.02 13.38 19.10
N LYS A 351 0.97 13.90 19.74
CA LYS A 351 0.13 14.95 19.13
C LYS A 351 0.95 16.22 18.91
N GLU A 352 0.93 16.75 17.70
CA GLU A 352 1.53 18.05 17.37
C GLU A 352 0.45 19.11 17.10
N GLU A 353 0.79 20.37 17.35
CA GLU A 353 -0.04 21.52 16.99
C GLU A 353 0.26 21.89 15.52
N GLY A 354 -0.69 21.66 14.61
CA GLY A 354 -0.49 21.96 13.18
C GLY A 354 -1.48 21.25 12.26
N GLU A 355 -1.17 21.24 10.94
CA GLU A 355 -1.95 20.53 9.92
C GLU A 355 -1.91 19.00 10.12
N TYR A 356 -0.77 18.48 10.58
CA TYR A 356 -0.54 17.06 10.79
C TYR A 356 -0.72 16.72 12.26
N SER A 357 -1.43 15.62 12.57
CA SER A 357 -1.71 15.27 13.97
C SER A 357 -0.49 14.70 14.69
N SER A 358 0.51 14.20 13.96
CA SER A 358 1.75 13.66 14.49
C SER A 358 2.87 13.67 13.43
N LEU A 359 4.11 13.37 13.85
CA LEU A 359 5.25 13.23 12.92
C LEU A 359 5.05 12.05 11.96
N VAL A 360 4.47 10.95 12.43
CA VAL A 360 4.12 9.80 11.59
C VAL A 360 3.08 10.19 10.54
N ASP A 361 2.04 10.95 10.90
CA ASP A 361 1.06 11.45 9.92
C ASP A 361 1.72 12.35 8.87
N LYS A 362 2.67 13.20 9.28
CA LYS A 362 3.40 14.07 8.35
C LYS A 362 4.23 13.26 7.35
N LEU A 363 4.87 12.18 7.77
CA LEU A 363 5.57 11.26 6.87
C LEU A 363 4.58 10.56 5.92
N MET A 364 3.51 9.97 6.46
CA MET A 364 2.52 9.24 5.68
C MET A 364 1.84 10.11 4.62
N LEU A 365 1.40 11.31 4.99
CA LEU A 365 0.69 12.23 4.10
C LEU A 365 1.60 12.95 3.10
N ASN A 366 2.92 12.78 3.20
CA ASN A 366 3.89 13.25 2.21
C ASN A 366 4.61 12.09 1.50
N ASP A 367 4.18 10.83 1.69
CA ASP A 367 4.76 9.64 1.07
C ASP A 367 4.93 9.80 -0.45
N SER A 368 3.85 10.23 -1.13
CA SER A 368 3.79 10.39 -2.59
C SER A 368 4.77 11.45 -3.13
N LYS A 369 5.26 12.36 -2.28
CA LYS A 369 6.19 13.43 -2.68
C LYS A 369 7.65 13.00 -2.56
N MET A 370 7.94 12.01 -1.71
CA MET A 370 9.28 11.49 -1.45
C MET A 370 9.76 10.55 -2.56
N TRP A 371 11.07 10.41 -2.71
CA TRP A 371 11.69 9.45 -3.63
C TRP A 371 11.70 8.03 -3.04
N LYS A 372 11.89 7.03 -3.90
CA LYS A 372 11.83 5.60 -3.54
C LYS A 372 12.71 5.22 -2.35
N GLY A 373 13.93 5.74 -2.31
CA GLY A 373 14.90 5.49 -1.22
C GLY A 373 14.37 5.95 0.15
N ALA A 374 13.83 7.16 0.23
CA ALA A 374 13.26 7.69 1.47
C ALA A 374 12.07 6.85 1.94
N ARG A 375 11.15 6.49 1.02
CA ARG A 375 9.99 5.65 1.31
C ARG A 375 10.38 4.33 1.93
N ASN A 376 11.32 3.62 1.31
CA ASN A 376 11.80 2.33 1.80
C ASN A 376 12.31 2.40 3.24
N ILE A 377 13.13 3.42 3.56
CA ILE A 377 13.73 3.54 4.90
C ILE A 377 12.67 3.86 5.95
N TYR A 378 11.78 4.82 5.71
CA TYR A 378 10.80 5.18 6.73
C TYR A 378 9.69 4.12 6.83
N HIS A 379 9.29 3.44 5.75
CA HIS A 379 8.37 2.30 5.82
C HIS A 379 8.97 1.17 6.66
N GLN A 380 10.27 0.86 6.50
CA GLN A 380 10.98 -0.10 7.35
C GLN A 380 10.98 0.34 8.81
N LEU A 381 11.15 1.63 9.09
CA LEU A 381 11.05 2.15 10.45
C LEU A 381 9.66 1.91 11.05
N LEU A 382 8.58 2.21 10.30
CA LEU A 382 7.21 1.94 10.75
C LEU A 382 6.97 0.45 10.99
N MET A 383 7.46 -0.42 10.11
CA MET A 383 7.35 -1.87 10.25
C MET A 383 8.09 -2.36 11.50
N ASN A 384 9.32 -1.92 11.74
CA ASN A 384 10.15 -2.38 12.87
C ASN A 384 9.75 -1.76 14.23
N SER A 385 9.03 -0.63 14.21
CA SER A 385 8.58 0.07 15.41
C SER A 385 7.08 -0.15 15.67
N LEU A 386 6.23 0.65 15.03
CA LEU A 386 4.79 0.72 15.26
C LEU A 386 4.10 -0.63 15.06
N LEU A 387 4.43 -1.35 13.99
CA LEU A 387 3.75 -2.62 13.67
C LEU A 387 4.22 -3.79 14.54
N MET A 388 5.38 -3.67 15.17
CA MET A 388 5.90 -4.65 16.11
C MET A 388 5.39 -4.47 17.52
N ASP A 389 4.57 -3.44 17.76
CA ASP A 389 3.99 -3.24 19.06
C ASP A 389 2.48 -3.10 19.02
N LEU A 390 1.79 -4.01 19.72
CA LEU A 390 0.34 -4.13 19.65
C LEU A 390 -0.42 -2.84 20.05
N LYS A 391 0.05 -2.10 21.06
CA LYS A 391 -0.61 -0.87 21.51
C LYS A 391 -0.51 0.22 20.43
N TYR A 392 0.67 0.40 19.85
CA TYR A 392 0.90 1.48 18.89
C TYR A 392 0.54 1.08 17.45
N LYS A 393 0.54 -0.22 17.14
CA LYS A 393 -0.06 -0.79 15.92
C LYS A 393 -1.53 -0.43 15.83
N LYS A 394 -2.29 -0.54 16.94
CA LYS A 394 -3.70 -0.10 17.00
C LYS A 394 -3.87 1.40 16.76
N ILE A 395 -3.08 2.24 17.44
CA ILE A 395 -3.14 3.70 17.28
C ILE A 395 -2.79 4.12 15.84
N PHE A 396 -1.72 3.53 15.28
CA PHE A 396 -1.31 3.77 13.91
C PHE A 396 -2.39 3.33 12.91
N ALA A 397 -3.02 2.18 13.13
CA ALA A 397 -4.07 1.69 12.23
C ALA A 397 -5.29 2.62 12.19
N ILE A 398 -5.66 3.21 13.33
CA ILE A 398 -6.71 4.22 13.41
C ILE A 398 -6.33 5.45 12.59
N GLN A 399 -5.11 5.99 12.77
CA GLN A 399 -4.64 7.13 11.96
C GLN A 399 -4.57 6.80 10.46
N PHE A 400 -4.12 5.59 10.11
CA PHE A 400 -4.08 5.10 8.74
C PHE A 400 -5.48 5.03 8.12
N ALA A 401 -6.47 4.51 8.86
CA ALA A 401 -7.86 4.45 8.41
C ALA A 401 -8.48 5.85 8.23
N LYS A 402 -8.25 6.77 9.17
CA LYS A 402 -8.71 8.18 9.07
C LYS A 402 -8.19 8.87 7.82
N ASN A 403 -6.91 8.66 7.51
CA ASN A 403 -6.25 9.28 6.37
C ASN A 403 -6.39 8.46 5.07
N TYR A 404 -7.07 7.30 5.10
CA TYR A 404 -7.08 6.33 4.00
C TYR A 404 -7.49 6.94 2.66
N ARG A 405 -8.56 7.74 2.63
CA ARG A 405 -9.03 8.40 1.41
C ARG A 405 -7.95 9.28 0.78
N ARG A 406 -7.29 10.12 1.59
CA ARG A 406 -6.22 11.02 1.13
C ARG A 406 -5.01 10.22 0.63
N LEU A 407 -4.57 9.22 1.39
CA LEU A 407 -3.45 8.35 1.01
C LEU A 407 -3.68 7.64 -0.33
N GLN A 408 -4.91 7.17 -0.56
CA GLN A 408 -5.26 6.50 -1.81
C GLN A 408 -5.33 7.48 -2.98
N THR A 409 -5.89 8.67 -2.79
CA THR A 409 -5.86 9.73 -3.82
C THR A 409 -4.44 10.13 -4.17
N ASP A 410 -3.58 10.35 -3.17
CA ASP A 410 -2.17 10.67 -3.36
C ASP A 410 -1.44 9.54 -4.11
N PHE A 411 -1.75 8.27 -3.81
CA PHE A 411 -1.22 7.12 -4.56
C PHE A 411 -1.79 7.05 -6.00
N MET A 412 -3.05 7.40 -6.26
CA MET A 412 -3.59 7.43 -7.62
C MET A 412 -2.93 8.49 -8.49
N GLU A 413 -2.53 9.62 -7.91
CA GLU A 413 -1.87 10.75 -8.60
C GLU A 413 -0.35 10.63 -8.67
N GLY A 414 0.25 9.78 -7.83
CA GLY A 414 1.69 9.53 -7.81
C GLY A 414 2.20 8.79 -9.05
N ASP A 415 3.51 8.56 -9.10
CA ASP A 415 4.25 7.95 -10.22
C ASP A 415 5.07 6.72 -9.82
N HIS A 416 4.84 6.19 -8.61
CA HIS A 416 5.55 5.05 -8.05
C HIS A 416 4.67 3.80 -7.91
N GLU A 417 5.32 2.63 -7.85
CA GLU A 417 4.67 1.33 -7.62
C GLU A 417 4.01 1.26 -6.25
N ARG A 418 2.90 0.51 -6.15
CA ARG A 418 2.22 0.30 -4.86
C ARG A 418 3.14 -0.28 -3.79
N VAL A 419 4.06 -1.17 -4.17
CA VAL A 419 4.99 -1.84 -3.23
C VAL A 419 5.87 -0.85 -2.47
N VAL A 420 6.13 0.33 -3.04
CA VAL A 420 6.89 1.41 -2.39
C VAL A 420 5.99 2.58 -1.97
N SER A 421 4.68 2.39 -1.92
CA SER A 421 3.73 3.34 -1.33
C SER A 421 3.36 2.88 0.07
N VAL A 422 3.15 3.85 0.97
CA VAL A 422 2.65 3.60 2.32
C VAL A 422 1.30 2.88 2.32
N THR A 423 0.51 3.02 1.24
CA THR A 423 -0.77 2.31 1.06
C THR A 423 -0.59 0.79 1.05
N SER A 424 0.60 0.26 0.73
CA SER A 424 0.90 -1.17 0.81
C SER A 424 0.81 -1.73 2.23
N LEU A 425 0.96 -0.89 3.27
CA LEU A 425 0.85 -1.30 4.67
C LEU A 425 -0.57 -1.74 5.05
N SER A 426 -1.58 -1.49 4.22
CA SER A 426 -2.96 -1.97 4.44
C SER A 426 -3.01 -3.49 4.69
N VAL A 427 -2.15 -4.27 4.02
CA VAL A 427 -2.09 -5.72 4.18
C VAL A 427 -1.59 -6.15 5.57
N GLN A 428 -0.86 -5.29 6.28
CA GLN A 428 -0.35 -5.58 7.64
C GLN A 428 -1.33 -5.14 8.74
N LEU A 429 -2.37 -4.38 8.37
CA LEU A 429 -3.35 -3.79 9.27
C LEU A 429 -4.73 -4.44 9.11
N PHE A 430 -5.19 -4.57 7.87
CA PHE A 430 -6.56 -4.97 7.54
C PHE A 430 -6.75 -6.49 7.47
N THR A 431 -5.66 -7.26 7.43
CA THR A 431 -5.70 -8.72 7.51
C THR A 431 -5.84 -9.21 8.94
N VAL A 432 -5.42 -8.41 9.93
CA VAL A 432 -5.52 -8.72 11.36
C VAL A 432 -7.00 -8.66 11.77
N PRO A 433 -7.66 -9.81 12.04
CA PRO A 433 -9.10 -9.88 12.24
C PRO A 433 -9.64 -8.96 13.34
N THR A 434 -9.00 -8.91 14.51
CA THR A 434 -9.44 -8.04 15.61
C THR A 434 -9.33 -6.56 15.24
N MET A 435 -8.26 -6.17 14.55
CA MET A 435 -8.06 -4.79 14.11
C MET A 435 -9.01 -4.42 12.98
N ALA A 436 -9.22 -5.27 11.98
CA ALA A 436 -10.14 -5.02 10.87
C ALA A 436 -11.57 -4.75 11.39
N ARG A 437 -12.04 -5.56 12.36
CA ARG A 437 -13.34 -5.36 13.02
C ARG A 437 -13.39 -4.05 13.79
N MET A 438 -12.34 -3.73 14.55
CA MET A 438 -12.24 -2.45 15.27
C MET A 438 -12.31 -1.26 14.31
N LEU A 439 -11.54 -1.28 13.22
CA LEU A 439 -11.52 -0.19 12.24
C LEU A 439 -12.83 -0.07 11.45
N MET A 440 -13.53 -1.18 11.21
CA MET A 440 -14.88 -1.13 10.65
C MET A 440 -15.85 -0.40 11.59
N VAL A 441 -15.75 -0.63 12.89
CA VAL A 441 -16.66 -0.05 13.89
C VAL A 441 -16.31 1.40 14.21
N GLU A 442 -15.04 1.70 14.43
CA GLU A 442 -14.58 3.00 14.92
C GLU A 442 -14.34 4.02 13.79
N GLU A 443 -13.97 3.55 12.59
CA GLU A 443 -13.48 4.41 11.49
C GLU A 443 -14.20 4.17 10.15
N ASP A 444 -15.35 3.47 10.16
CA ASP A 444 -16.17 3.18 8.98
C ASP A 444 -15.38 2.57 7.80
N LEU A 445 -14.34 1.80 8.12
CA LEU A 445 -13.30 1.43 7.15
C LEU A 445 -13.85 0.79 5.87
N MET A 446 -14.79 -0.15 5.98
CA MET A 446 -15.39 -0.83 4.82
C MET A 446 -16.08 0.18 3.88
N THR A 447 -16.93 1.04 4.43
CA THR A 447 -17.62 2.10 3.70
C THR A 447 -16.63 3.09 3.08
N THR A 448 -15.60 3.47 3.82
CA THR A 448 -14.55 4.40 3.35
C THR A 448 -13.79 3.82 2.16
N ILE A 449 -13.40 2.54 2.19
CA ILE A 449 -12.74 1.87 1.05
C ILE A 449 -13.65 1.85 -0.17
N ILE A 450 -14.91 1.42 -0.01
CA ILE A 450 -15.86 1.30 -1.13
C ILE A 450 -16.15 2.65 -1.77
N ARG A 451 -16.45 3.68 -0.97
CA ARG A 451 -16.71 5.03 -1.50
C ARG A 451 -15.47 5.60 -2.18
N THR A 452 -14.28 5.40 -1.61
CA THR A 452 -13.03 5.83 -2.25
C THR A 452 -12.84 5.15 -3.61
N PHE A 453 -13.16 3.87 -3.74
CA PHE A 453 -13.13 3.16 -5.03
C PHE A 453 -14.12 3.76 -6.04
N VAL A 454 -15.37 3.97 -5.63
CA VAL A 454 -16.41 4.56 -6.48
C VAL A 454 -16.06 5.97 -6.93
N ASP A 455 -15.44 6.79 -6.07
CA ASP A 455 -15.08 8.19 -6.36
C ASP A 455 -13.94 8.32 -7.39
N HIS A 456 -13.06 7.32 -7.48
CA HIS A 456 -11.97 7.28 -8.48
C HIS A 456 -12.44 6.77 -9.85
N LEU A 457 -13.52 5.99 -9.88
CA LEU A 457 -14.21 5.65 -11.11
C LEU A 457 -15.26 6.73 -11.37
N ARG A 458 -14.99 7.76 -12.17
CA ARG A 458 -15.91 8.93 -12.31
C ARG A 458 -16.86 8.89 -13.50
N HIS A 459 -16.52 8.17 -14.56
CA HIS A 459 -17.36 8.17 -15.77
C HIS A 459 -18.65 7.36 -15.53
N ARG A 460 -19.78 8.01 -15.78
CA ARG A 460 -21.13 7.45 -15.65
C ARG A 460 -21.95 7.74 -16.90
N ASP A 461 -22.82 6.80 -17.26
CA ASP A 461 -23.87 7.05 -18.25
C ASP A 461 -25.05 7.81 -17.62
N LEU A 462 -26.08 8.09 -18.43
CA LEU A 462 -27.30 8.81 -17.99
C LEU A 462 -28.10 8.05 -16.91
N GLN A 463 -27.88 6.75 -16.77
CA GLN A 463 -28.51 5.90 -15.75
C GLN A 463 -27.62 5.73 -14.51
N GLY A 464 -26.46 6.40 -14.45
CA GLY A 464 -25.53 6.29 -13.33
C GLY A 464 -24.72 4.98 -13.32
N ARG A 465 -24.61 4.29 -14.47
CA ARG A 465 -23.78 3.08 -14.63
C ARG A 465 -22.37 3.44 -15.05
N PHE A 466 -21.39 2.62 -14.70
CA PHE A 466 -20.00 2.80 -15.14
C PHE A 466 -19.91 2.74 -16.66
N GLN A 467 -19.19 3.71 -17.23
CA GLN A 467 -18.85 3.72 -18.64
C GLN A 467 -17.33 3.67 -18.80
N PHE A 468 -16.86 2.66 -19.51
CA PHE A 468 -15.46 2.50 -19.88
C PHE A 468 -15.32 2.86 -21.35
N ASP A 469 -14.76 4.04 -21.64
CA ASP A 469 -14.42 4.42 -23.00
C ASP A 469 -13.15 3.68 -23.47
N ARG A 470 -12.81 3.82 -24.76
CA ARG A 470 -11.61 3.21 -25.35
C ARG A 470 -10.38 3.39 -24.47
N TYR A 471 -9.85 2.26 -24.01
CA TYR A 471 -8.74 2.16 -23.08
C TYR A 471 -7.47 2.80 -23.65
N THR A 472 -7.19 4.03 -23.27
CA THR A 472 -5.86 4.62 -23.47
C THR A 472 -4.88 4.00 -22.47
N ALA A 473 -3.58 3.98 -22.78
CA ALA A 473 -2.55 3.50 -21.85
C ALA A 473 -2.61 4.22 -20.48
N GLN A 474 -3.00 5.50 -20.46
CA GLN A 474 -3.17 6.27 -19.24
C GLN A 474 -4.39 5.84 -18.41
N GLN A 475 -5.51 5.51 -19.05
CA GLN A 475 -6.69 4.96 -18.36
C GLN A 475 -6.40 3.56 -17.83
N ALA A 476 -5.66 2.74 -18.59
CA ALA A 476 -5.21 1.42 -18.17
C ALA A 476 -4.38 1.46 -16.90
N PHE A 477 -3.41 2.38 -16.88
CA PHE A 477 -2.56 2.65 -15.74
C PHE A 477 -3.37 3.06 -14.50
N LYS A 478 -4.27 4.04 -14.65
CA LYS A 478 -5.12 4.51 -13.54
C LYS A 478 -6.04 3.40 -13.03
N PHE A 479 -6.67 2.63 -13.91
CA PHE A 479 -7.53 1.53 -13.51
C PHE A 479 -6.74 0.43 -12.77
N GLY A 480 -5.53 0.11 -13.22
CA GLY A 480 -4.63 -0.81 -12.52
C GLY A 480 -4.34 -0.38 -11.07
N ARG A 481 -4.18 0.93 -10.82
CA ARG A 481 -4.01 1.46 -9.47
C ARG A 481 -5.29 1.38 -8.63
N VAL A 482 -6.43 1.75 -9.21
CA VAL A 482 -7.75 1.71 -8.54
C VAL A 482 -8.12 0.28 -8.10
N GLN A 483 -7.68 -0.75 -8.83
CA GLN A 483 -7.89 -2.15 -8.44
C GLN A 483 -7.32 -2.51 -7.07
N SER A 484 -6.30 -1.79 -6.58
CA SER A 484 -5.71 -2.07 -5.28
C SER A 484 -6.68 -1.88 -4.11
N LEU A 485 -7.67 -0.98 -4.25
CA LEU A 485 -8.74 -0.76 -3.27
C LEU A 485 -9.65 -1.99 -3.11
N ILE A 486 -9.87 -2.75 -4.18
CA ILE A 486 -10.61 -4.03 -4.11
C ILE A 486 -9.80 -5.04 -3.28
N GLY A 487 -8.46 -5.01 -3.41
CA GLY A 487 -7.56 -5.79 -2.56
C GLY A 487 -7.68 -5.42 -1.08
N ASP A 488 -7.73 -4.12 -0.77
CA ASP A 488 -7.90 -3.65 0.60
C ASP A 488 -9.25 -4.05 1.21
N LEU A 489 -10.33 -3.96 0.43
CA LEU A 489 -11.65 -4.46 0.84
C LEU A 489 -11.63 -5.97 1.08
N LYS A 490 -10.90 -6.72 0.26
CA LYS A 490 -10.70 -8.15 0.46
C LYS A 490 -10.03 -8.44 1.80
N TYR A 491 -9.00 -7.67 2.18
CA TYR A 491 -8.31 -7.85 3.46
C TYR A 491 -9.28 -7.68 4.63
N VAL A 492 -10.08 -6.60 4.62
CA VAL A 492 -11.08 -6.34 5.67
C VAL A 492 -12.07 -7.50 5.83
N LEU A 493 -12.50 -8.10 4.72
CA LEU A 493 -13.51 -9.17 4.71
C LEU A 493 -12.92 -10.59 4.84
N ILE A 494 -11.59 -10.75 4.88
CA ILE A 494 -10.93 -12.06 4.77
C ILE A 494 -11.23 -13.00 5.94
N SER A 495 -11.49 -12.43 7.12
CA SER A 495 -11.79 -13.17 8.33
C SER A 495 -13.24 -12.97 8.74
N ARG A 496 -14.09 -13.91 8.32
CA ARG A 496 -15.50 -13.99 8.73
C ARG A 496 -15.63 -13.92 10.26
N PRO A 497 -16.51 -13.06 10.81
CA PRO A 497 -16.72 -12.96 12.25
C PRO A 497 -17.34 -14.24 12.81
N SER A 498 -16.79 -14.70 13.94
CA SER A 498 -17.37 -15.76 14.76
C SER A 498 -18.41 -15.21 15.75
N GLU A 499 -18.28 -13.93 16.10
CA GLU A 499 -19.14 -13.24 17.07
C GLU A 499 -19.55 -11.87 16.51
N TRP A 500 -20.79 -11.46 16.82
CA TRP A 500 -21.39 -10.22 16.34
C TRP A 500 -21.88 -9.36 17.50
N GLY A 501 -21.34 -8.15 17.60
CA GLY A 501 -21.92 -7.07 18.41
C GLY A 501 -22.80 -6.15 17.56
N ASP A 502 -23.70 -5.41 18.20
CA ASP A 502 -24.68 -4.56 17.50
C ASP A 502 -24.02 -3.49 16.63
N GLN A 503 -22.91 -2.91 17.10
CA GLN A 503 -22.15 -1.93 16.32
C GLN A 503 -21.51 -2.55 15.08
N LEU A 504 -21.00 -3.79 15.19
CA LEU A 504 -20.44 -4.48 14.02
C LEU A 504 -21.54 -4.81 13.01
N ARG A 505 -22.72 -5.25 13.45
CA ARG A 505 -23.89 -5.46 12.57
C ARG A 505 -24.25 -4.19 11.82
N LEU A 506 -24.40 -3.07 12.55
CA LEU A 506 -24.74 -1.77 11.97
C LEU A 506 -23.71 -1.35 10.92
N LYS A 507 -22.42 -1.36 11.27
CA LYS A 507 -21.33 -0.89 10.42
C LYS A 507 -21.06 -1.77 9.21
N PHE A 508 -21.24 -3.08 9.34
CA PHE A 508 -21.24 -3.98 8.19
C PHE A 508 -22.40 -3.69 7.24
N LEU A 509 -23.61 -3.47 7.75
CA LEU A 509 -24.78 -3.17 6.93
C LEU A 509 -24.69 -1.79 6.23
N GLU A 510 -24.10 -0.79 6.88
CA GLU A 510 -23.74 0.50 6.24
C GLU A 510 -22.71 0.29 5.11
N GLY A 511 -21.71 -0.55 5.35
CA GLY A 511 -20.75 -0.96 4.32
C GLY A 511 -21.40 -1.73 3.17
N LEU A 512 -22.39 -2.57 3.46
CA LEU A 512 -23.18 -3.27 2.46
C LEU A 512 -24.02 -2.32 1.62
N ASP A 513 -24.62 -1.27 2.21
CA ASP A 513 -25.32 -0.23 1.45
C ASP A 513 -24.35 0.44 0.46
N ALA A 514 -23.15 0.82 0.90
CA ALA A 514 -22.13 1.37 0.01
C ALA A 514 -21.72 0.37 -1.09
N PHE A 515 -21.64 -0.92 -0.76
CA PHE A 515 -21.35 -1.97 -1.73
C PHE A 515 -22.47 -2.14 -2.75
N LEU A 516 -23.73 -2.07 -2.34
CA LEU A 516 -24.89 -2.12 -3.22
C LEU A 516 -24.91 -0.90 -4.16
N GLU A 517 -24.55 0.30 -3.69
CA GLU A 517 -24.38 1.47 -4.57
C GLU A 517 -23.32 1.23 -5.66
N LEU A 518 -22.19 0.61 -5.29
CA LEU A 518 -21.18 0.18 -6.25
C LEU A 518 -21.76 -0.83 -7.27
N LEU A 519 -22.46 -1.87 -6.80
CA LEU A 519 -23.03 -2.90 -7.68
C LEU A 519 -24.15 -2.33 -8.58
N LYS A 520 -24.93 -1.36 -8.11
CA LYS A 520 -25.92 -0.64 -8.90
C LYS A 520 -25.28 0.07 -10.09
N CYS A 521 -24.12 0.69 -9.91
CA CYS A 521 -23.36 1.28 -11.01
C CYS A 521 -22.88 0.23 -12.03
N MET A 522 -22.83 -1.05 -11.67
CA MET A 522 -22.48 -2.14 -12.59
C MET A 522 -23.70 -2.85 -13.18
N GLN A 523 -24.87 -2.72 -12.56
CA GLN A 523 -26.07 -3.43 -12.95
C GLN A 523 -26.54 -2.98 -14.34
N GLY A 524 -26.37 -3.87 -15.32
CA GLY A 524 -26.70 -3.61 -16.72
C GLY A 524 -25.73 -2.68 -17.44
N MET A 525 -24.49 -2.49 -16.94
CA MET A 525 -23.46 -1.70 -17.64
C MET A 525 -22.95 -2.43 -18.89
N ASP A 526 -22.25 -1.74 -19.78
CA ASP A 526 -21.72 -2.29 -21.05
C ASP A 526 -22.76 -3.09 -21.88
N PRO A 527 -23.92 -2.50 -22.24
CA PRO A 527 -24.94 -3.21 -23.01
C PRO A 527 -24.55 -3.37 -24.49
N VAL A 528 -24.82 -4.54 -25.05
CA VAL A 528 -24.64 -4.85 -26.48
C VAL A 528 -25.97 -4.86 -27.24
N VAL A 529 -25.92 -4.48 -28.52
CA VAL A 529 -27.05 -4.55 -29.46
C VAL A 529 -26.63 -5.35 -30.69
N ARG A 530 -27.52 -6.23 -31.18
CA ARG A 530 -27.22 -7.13 -32.29
C ARG A 530 -26.97 -6.37 -33.59
N GLN A 531 -25.89 -6.75 -34.28
CA GLN A 531 -25.58 -6.21 -35.61
C GLN A 531 -26.19 -7.08 -36.71
N VAL A 532 -27.08 -6.49 -37.52
CA VAL A 532 -27.79 -7.17 -38.61
C VAL A 532 -27.25 -6.83 -40.00
N GLY A 533 -26.53 -5.73 -40.15
CA GLY A 533 -25.97 -5.24 -41.41
C GLY A 533 -24.53 -5.67 -41.65
N GLN A 534 -23.62 -4.70 -41.72
CA GLN A 534 -22.18 -4.95 -41.81
C GLN A 534 -21.64 -5.46 -40.47
N HIS A 535 -20.51 -6.18 -40.53
CA HIS A 535 -19.74 -6.52 -39.34
C HIS A 535 -19.23 -5.23 -38.67
N ILE A 536 -19.10 -5.21 -37.34
CA ILE A 536 -18.53 -4.04 -36.67
C ILE A 536 -17.13 -3.73 -37.21
N GLU A 537 -16.87 -2.47 -37.55
CA GLU A 537 -15.55 -2.09 -38.07
C GLU A 537 -14.49 -2.04 -36.97
N MET A 538 -14.92 -1.78 -35.73
CA MET A 538 -14.05 -1.64 -34.57
C MET A 538 -14.63 -2.40 -33.39
N GLU A 539 -13.80 -3.23 -32.75
CA GLU A 539 -14.17 -3.95 -31.53
C GLU A 539 -14.39 -2.99 -30.35
N PRO A 540 -15.47 -3.15 -29.57
CA PRO A 540 -15.65 -2.42 -28.32
C PRO A 540 -14.68 -2.94 -27.24
N GLU A 541 -14.23 -2.01 -26.39
CA GLU A 541 -13.49 -2.34 -25.17
C GLU A 541 -14.42 -3.11 -24.21
N TRP A 542 -13.92 -4.18 -23.60
CA TRP A 542 -14.70 -5.02 -22.68
C TRP A 542 -13.89 -5.51 -21.47
N GLU A 543 -12.57 -5.38 -21.52
CA GLU A 543 -11.65 -5.97 -20.54
C GLU A 543 -11.74 -5.24 -19.21
N ALA A 544 -11.92 -3.91 -19.19
CA ALA A 544 -12.01 -3.15 -17.95
C ALA A 544 -13.24 -3.54 -17.12
N ALA A 545 -14.42 -3.53 -17.75
CA ALA A 545 -15.69 -3.93 -17.14
C ALA A 545 -15.63 -5.38 -16.64
N PHE A 546 -15.11 -6.29 -17.45
CA PHE A 546 -14.99 -7.71 -17.09
C PHE A 546 -13.94 -7.95 -15.99
N THR A 547 -12.81 -7.24 -16.03
CA THR A 547 -11.79 -7.30 -14.98
C THR A 547 -12.34 -6.84 -13.63
N MET A 548 -13.13 -5.76 -13.63
CA MET A 548 -13.81 -5.28 -12.42
C MET A 548 -14.77 -6.34 -11.87
N GLN A 549 -15.62 -6.92 -12.74
CA GLN A 549 -16.52 -8.03 -12.38
C GLN A 549 -15.75 -9.16 -11.72
N MET A 550 -14.67 -9.63 -12.34
CA MET A 550 -13.85 -10.74 -11.87
C MET A 550 -13.24 -10.52 -10.49
N LYS A 551 -12.80 -9.29 -10.21
CA LYS A 551 -12.23 -8.95 -8.90
C LYS A 551 -13.31 -8.90 -7.82
N LEU A 552 -14.48 -8.34 -8.15
CA LEU A 552 -15.60 -8.24 -7.20
C LEU A 552 -16.28 -9.57 -6.93
N THR A 553 -16.20 -10.54 -7.83
CA THR A 553 -16.67 -11.92 -7.61
C THR A 553 -16.25 -12.48 -6.25
N HIS A 554 -14.98 -12.32 -5.86
CA HIS A 554 -14.51 -12.83 -4.57
C HIS A 554 -15.11 -12.06 -3.40
N ILE A 555 -15.24 -10.73 -3.53
CA ILE A 555 -15.85 -9.88 -2.49
C ILE A 555 -17.33 -10.25 -2.30
N ILE A 556 -18.05 -10.52 -3.40
CA ILE A 556 -19.45 -10.95 -3.38
C ILE A 556 -19.58 -12.26 -2.58
N SER A 557 -18.73 -13.26 -2.82
CA SER A 557 -18.75 -14.50 -2.05
C SER A 557 -18.42 -14.27 -0.57
N MET A 558 -17.44 -13.40 -0.26
CA MET A 558 -17.07 -13.08 1.12
C MET A 558 -18.19 -12.35 1.86
N ILE A 559 -18.89 -11.40 1.21
CA ILE A 559 -20.06 -10.73 1.78
C ILE A 559 -21.18 -11.76 2.03
N GLN A 560 -21.44 -12.68 1.10
CA GLN A 560 -22.41 -13.77 1.31
C GLN A 560 -22.04 -14.63 2.54
N GLU A 561 -20.77 -14.99 2.70
CA GLU A 561 -20.29 -15.74 3.86
C GLU A 561 -20.48 -14.97 5.17
N TRP A 562 -20.16 -13.67 5.19
CA TRP A 562 -20.40 -12.80 6.33
C TRP A 562 -21.88 -12.71 6.68
N CYS A 563 -22.76 -12.44 5.69
CA CYS A 563 -24.19 -12.43 5.90
C CYS A 563 -24.68 -13.75 6.50
N SER A 564 -24.19 -14.89 6.02
CA SER A 564 -24.61 -16.21 6.55
C SER A 564 -24.14 -16.52 7.98
N SER A 565 -23.30 -15.70 8.61
CA SER A 565 -22.89 -15.89 10.03
C SER A 565 -23.85 -15.34 11.07
N ASP A 566 -24.80 -14.50 10.67
CA ASP A 566 -25.74 -13.88 11.60
C ASP A 566 -27.09 -13.72 10.93
N GLU A 567 -28.13 -14.23 11.58
CA GLU A 567 -29.49 -14.31 11.01
C GLU A 567 -30.07 -12.93 10.74
N HIS A 568 -29.85 -11.98 11.66
CA HIS A 568 -30.33 -10.60 11.50
C HIS A 568 -29.62 -9.89 10.34
N VAL A 569 -28.29 -10.05 10.25
CA VAL A 569 -27.52 -9.51 9.12
C VAL A 569 -27.97 -10.13 7.80
N LEU A 570 -28.20 -11.43 7.73
CA LEU A 570 -28.66 -12.10 6.51
C LEU A 570 -30.02 -11.57 6.04
N ILE A 571 -30.99 -11.46 6.96
CA ILE A 571 -32.33 -10.95 6.66
C ILE A 571 -32.24 -9.51 6.13
N GLU A 572 -31.48 -8.66 6.81
CA GLU A 572 -31.38 -7.25 6.42
C GLU A 572 -30.59 -7.05 5.12
N ALA A 573 -29.52 -7.82 4.92
CA ALA A 573 -28.80 -7.85 3.65
C ALA A 573 -29.70 -8.27 2.49
N TYR A 574 -30.57 -9.27 2.70
CA TYR A 574 -31.54 -9.70 1.69
C TYR A 574 -32.54 -8.58 1.36
N ARG A 575 -33.11 -7.90 2.36
CA ARG A 575 -34.02 -6.75 2.16
C ARG A 575 -33.36 -5.62 1.37
N LYS A 576 -32.16 -5.22 1.79
CA LYS A 576 -31.39 -4.16 1.12
C LYS A 576 -31.06 -4.51 -0.32
N CYS A 577 -30.63 -5.75 -0.57
CA CYS A 577 -30.31 -6.21 -1.92
C CYS A 577 -31.55 -6.28 -2.82
N LEU A 578 -32.70 -6.73 -2.29
CA LEU A 578 -33.96 -6.73 -3.03
C LEU A 578 -34.39 -5.31 -3.39
N SER A 579 -34.34 -4.39 -2.43
CA SER A 579 -34.64 -2.97 -2.66
C SER A 579 -33.73 -2.36 -3.75
N ALA A 580 -32.43 -2.64 -3.70
CA ALA A 580 -31.48 -2.21 -4.72
C ALA A 580 -31.83 -2.77 -6.11
N LEU A 581 -32.21 -4.04 -6.21
CA LEU A 581 -32.64 -4.67 -7.47
C LEU A 581 -33.92 -4.01 -8.01
N SER A 582 -34.90 -3.75 -7.16
CA SER A 582 -36.15 -3.06 -7.56
C SER A 582 -35.87 -1.64 -8.08
N VAL A 583 -34.93 -0.90 -7.47
CA VAL A 583 -34.50 0.41 -7.97
C VAL A 583 -33.86 0.28 -9.36
N CYS A 584 -32.96 -0.67 -9.56
CA CYS A 584 -32.35 -0.90 -10.87
C CYS A 584 -33.38 -1.27 -11.95
N HIS A 585 -34.38 -2.09 -11.59
CA HIS A 585 -35.42 -2.53 -12.53
C HIS A 585 -36.34 -1.38 -12.96
N ARG A 586 -36.70 -0.46 -12.05
CA ARG A 586 -37.47 0.75 -12.38
C ARG A 586 -36.77 1.68 -13.36
N GLY A 587 -35.44 1.61 -13.45
CA GLY A 587 -34.64 2.42 -14.38
C GLY A 587 -34.49 1.83 -15.79
N LEU A 588 -35.02 0.62 -16.04
CA LEU A 588 -35.00 0.02 -17.37
C LEU A 588 -36.06 0.70 -18.25
N PRO A 589 -35.71 1.22 -19.43
CA PRO A 589 -36.67 1.86 -20.34
C PRO A 589 -37.60 0.85 -21.05
N ASP A 590 -37.47 -0.44 -20.73
CA ASP A 590 -38.13 -1.52 -21.46
C ASP A 590 -39.59 -1.65 -21.03
N GLY A 591 -40.48 -1.25 -21.94
CA GLY A 591 -41.92 -1.55 -21.88
C GLY A 591 -42.57 -1.09 -20.58
N GLU A 592 -42.80 0.22 -20.44
CA GLU A 592 -43.50 0.83 -19.30
C GLU A 592 -44.91 0.23 -19.01
N GLN A 593 -45.41 -0.66 -19.86
CA GLN A 593 -46.63 -1.43 -19.62
C GLN A 593 -46.40 -2.95 -19.77
N PRO A 594 -46.72 -3.76 -18.75
CA PRO A 594 -46.78 -5.21 -18.86
C PRO A 594 -47.75 -5.61 -20.00
N ILE A 595 -47.34 -6.56 -20.82
CA ILE A 595 -48.20 -7.23 -21.79
C ILE A 595 -48.68 -8.55 -21.21
N SER A 596 -49.95 -8.86 -21.45
CA SER A 596 -50.52 -10.17 -21.14
C SER A 596 -50.29 -11.10 -22.33
N LEU A 597 -49.49 -12.16 -22.12
CA LEU A 597 -49.33 -13.24 -23.09
C LEU A 597 -50.20 -14.43 -22.67
N SER A 598 -51.08 -14.85 -23.59
CA SER A 598 -51.89 -16.05 -23.45
C SER A 598 -51.37 -17.16 -24.33
N LEU A 599 -50.93 -18.28 -23.74
CA LEU A 599 -50.47 -19.47 -24.47
C LEU A 599 -50.99 -20.73 -23.78
N ALA A 600 -51.58 -21.64 -24.56
CA ALA A 600 -52.10 -22.93 -24.07
C ALA A 600 -53.05 -22.83 -22.85
N GLY A 601 -53.84 -21.75 -22.76
CA GLY A 601 -54.78 -21.52 -21.65
C GLY A 601 -54.16 -20.88 -20.40
N HIS A 602 -52.85 -20.63 -20.41
CA HIS A 602 -52.16 -19.88 -19.36
C HIS A 602 -52.00 -18.41 -19.78
N CYS A 603 -52.12 -17.50 -18.83
CA CYS A 603 -51.94 -16.07 -19.00
C CYS A 603 -50.80 -15.60 -18.08
N VAL A 604 -49.80 -14.93 -18.62
CA VAL A 604 -48.66 -14.37 -17.88
C VAL A 604 -48.47 -12.91 -18.26
N GLU A 605 -48.25 -12.06 -17.25
CA GLU A 605 -47.78 -10.69 -17.44
C GLU A 605 -46.26 -10.70 -17.67
N THR A 606 -45.82 -10.07 -18.76
CA THR A 606 -44.41 -9.97 -19.12
C THR A 606 -44.13 -8.63 -19.80
N PHE A 607 -42.88 -8.31 -20.10
CA PHE A 607 -42.51 -7.09 -20.79
C PHE A 607 -42.22 -7.38 -22.26
N ARG A 608 -42.52 -6.41 -23.14
CA ARG A 608 -42.16 -6.53 -24.55
C ARG A 608 -40.66 -6.23 -24.71
N TYR A 609 -39.84 -7.27 -24.61
CA TYR A 609 -38.39 -7.19 -24.77
C TYR A 609 -37.90 -8.28 -25.73
N GLN A 610 -37.07 -7.91 -26.71
CA GLN A 610 -36.48 -8.82 -27.67
C GLN A 610 -34.96 -8.73 -27.63
N VAL A 611 -34.31 -9.73 -27.03
CA VAL A 611 -32.84 -9.82 -26.95
C VAL A 611 -32.17 -9.63 -28.32
N SER A 612 -32.79 -10.08 -29.41
CA SER A 612 -32.25 -9.94 -30.77
C SER A 612 -32.30 -8.52 -31.35
N GLN A 613 -32.95 -7.57 -30.69
CA GLN A 613 -33.16 -6.19 -31.14
C GLN A 613 -32.74 -5.16 -30.08
N ASP A 614 -33.01 -5.46 -28.81
CA ASP A 614 -32.82 -4.54 -27.69
C ASP A 614 -31.44 -4.69 -27.02
N LYS A 615 -31.11 -3.71 -26.15
CA LYS A 615 -29.85 -3.62 -25.42
C LYS A 615 -29.76 -4.64 -24.29
N VAL A 616 -28.85 -5.61 -24.40
CA VAL A 616 -28.64 -6.65 -23.38
C VAL A 616 -27.25 -6.55 -22.76
N SER A 617 -27.14 -6.75 -21.45
CA SER A 617 -25.86 -6.76 -20.72
C SER A 617 -25.71 -8.05 -19.92
N ILE A 618 -24.48 -8.57 -19.84
CA ILE A 618 -24.14 -9.73 -19.01
C ILE A 618 -23.73 -9.35 -17.57
N HIS A 619 -23.66 -8.06 -17.25
CA HIS A 619 -23.21 -7.54 -15.96
C HIS A 619 -24.40 -7.34 -15.02
N LEU A 620 -24.74 -8.38 -14.25
CA LEU A 620 -25.92 -8.39 -13.35
C LEU A 620 -25.56 -8.61 -11.86
N PRO A 621 -24.59 -7.89 -11.27
CA PRO A 621 -24.07 -8.24 -9.95
C PRO A 621 -25.08 -8.08 -8.79
N VAL A 622 -26.03 -7.14 -8.85
CA VAL A 622 -27.06 -7.00 -7.79
C VAL A 622 -28.00 -8.20 -7.80
N CYS A 623 -28.45 -8.60 -8.98
CA CYS A 623 -29.30 -9.79 -9.17
C CYS A 623 -28.59 -11.06 -8.68
N ARG A 624 -27.30 -11.20 -8.99
CA ARG A 624 -26.50 -12.38 -8.61
C ARG A 624 -26.15 -12.43 -7.11
N LEU A 625 -25.94 -11.26 -6.49
CA LEU A 625 -25.82 -11.17 -5.03
C LEU A 625 -27.13 -11.61 -4.36
N LEU A 626 -28.29 -11.13 -4.84
CA LEU A 626 -29.59 -11.55 -4.32
C LEU A 626 -29.79 -13.07 -4.46
N ALA A 627 -29.47 -13.66 -5.61
CA ALA A 627 -29.54 -15.10 -5.81
C ALA A 627 -28.67 -15.88 -4.79
N GLY A 628 -27.47 -15.37 -4.49
CA GLY A 628 -26.62 -15.93 -3.45
C GLY A 628 -27.22 -15.86 -2.06
N LEU A 629 -27.74 -14.70 -1.67
CA LEU A 629 -28.40 -14.50 -0.38
C LEU A 629 -29.68 -15.35 -0.28
N HIS A 630 -30.45 -15.50 -1.36
CA HIS A 630 -31.65 -16.32 -1.41
C HIS A 630 -31.37 -17.78 -1.07
N VAL A 631 -30.32 -18.37 -1.65
CA VAL A 631 -29.88 -19.73 -1.32
C VAL A 631 -29.47 -19.86 0.15
N LEU A 632 -28.85 -18.81 0.70
CA LEU A 632 -28.43 -18.80 2.10
C LEU A 632 -29.60 -18.77 3.08
N LEU A 633 -30.72 -18.12 2.74
CA LEU A 633 -31.93 -18.13 3.59
C LEU A 633 -32.43 -19.55 3.85
N SER A 634 -32.41 -20.41 2.83
CA SER A 634 -32.80 -21.82 2.96
C SER A 634 -31.71 -22.65 3.66
N ARG A 635 -30.44 -22.45 3.31
CA ARG A 635 -29.32 -23.22 3.91
C ARG A 635 -29.12 -22.95 5.40
N THR A 636 -29.47 -21.76 5.87
CA THR A 636 -29.37 -21.35 7.27
C THR A 636 -30.68 -21.52 8.04
N ASP A 637 -31.71 -22.06 7.39
CA ASP A 637 -33.06 -22.25 7.96
C ASP A 637 -33.77 -20.95 8.40
N VAL A 638 -33.22 -19.79 8.04
CA VAL A 638 -33.80 -18.47 8.34
C VAL A 638 -35.17 -18.30 7.70
N ALA A 639 -35.36 -18.81 6.48
CA ALA A 639 -36.64 -18.74 5.77
C ALA A 639 -37.78 -19.42 6.54
N ASN A 640 -37.49 -20.54 7.21
CA ASN A 640 -38.47 -21.29 7.98
C ASN A 640 -38.68 -20.71 9.38
N ARG A 641 -37.61 -20.19 10.00
CA ARG A 641 -37.64 -19.67 11.37
C ARG A 641 -38.21 -18.26 11.46
N PHE A 642 -37.99 -17.42 10.45
CA PHE A 642 -38.40 -16.01 10.44
C PHE A 642 -39.08 -15.59 9.13
N PRO A 643 -40.10 -16.32 8.64
CA PRO A 643 -40.77 -16.02 7.37
C PRO A 643 -41.38 -14.62 7.34
N GLU A 644 -41.97 -14.19 8.46
CA GLU A 644 -42.63 -12.88 8.64
C GLU A 644 -41.67 -11.70 8.47
N GLN A 645 -40.36 -11.93 8.67
CA GLN A 645 -39.34 -10.89 8.55
C GLN A 645 -38.83 -10.75 7.12
N LEU A 646 -39.08 -11.73 6.25
CA LEU A 646 -38.57 -11.70 4.89
C LEU A 646 -39.55 -10.97 3.96
N PRO A 647 -39.05 -10.14 3.03
CA PRO A 647 -39.89 -9.43 2.07
C PRO A 647 -40.34 -10.36 0.92
N LEU A 648 -40.85 -11.55 1.25
CA LEU A 648 -41.22 -12.55 0.26
C LEU A 648 -42.41 -12.08 -0.60
N GLY A 649 -43.29 -11.25 -0.04
CA GLY A 649 -44.40 -10.64 -0.76
C GLY A 649 -43.98 -9.62 -1.82
N ASP A 650 -42.78 -9.06 -1.72
CA ASP A 650 -42.23 -8.10 -2.69
C ASP A 650 -41.56 -8.80 -3.89
N LEU A 651 -41.40 -10.13 -3.82
CA LEU A 651 -40.82 -10.92 -4.90
C LEU A 651 -41.84 -11.14 -6.00
N SER A 652 -41.68 -10.46 -7.13
CA SER A 652 -42.43 -10.77 -8.34
C SER A 652 -41.61 -11.67 -9.27
N PRO A 653 -42.21 -12.71 -9.89
CA PRO A 653 -41.53 -13.54 -10.88
C PRO A 653 -40.78 -12.71 -11.94
N PRO A 654 -41.35 -11.65 -12.54
CA PRO A 654 -40.65 -10.84 -13.53
C PRO A 654 -39.39 -10.13 -12.98
N LEU A 655 -39.43 -9.62 -11.74
CA LEU A 655 -38.28 -8.96 -11.11
C LEU A 655 -37.08 -9.91 -11.00
N LEU A 656 -37.35 -11.18 -10.72
CA LEU A 656 -36.35 -12.21 -10.47
C LEU A 656 -35.83 -12.85 -11.76
N ILE A 657 -36.70 -13.14 -12.73
CA ILE A 657 -36.33 -13.94 -13.91
C ILE A 657 -35.86 -13.12 -15.10
N GLU A 658 -36.32 -11.88 -15.26
CA GLU A 658 -36.20 -11.15 -16.52
C GLU A 658 -34.74 -10.94 -16.95
N LEU A 659 -33.90 -10.39 -16.06
CA LEU A 659 -32.51 -10.09 -16.38
C LEU A 659 -31.66 -11.37 -16.58
N PRO A 660 -31.72 -12.39 -15.69
CA PRO A 660 -31.07 -13.68 -15.94
C PRO A 660 -31.50 -14.33 -17.26
N LEU A 661 -32.79 -14.32 -17.57
CA LEU A 661 -33.32 -14.92 -18.79
C LEU A 661 -32.78 -14.23 -20.04
N ARG A 662 -32.68 -12.89 -20.04
CA ARG A 662 -32.06 -12.13 -21.15
C ARG A 662 -30.62 -12.54 -21.41
N CYS A 663 -29.82 -12.77 -20.36
CA CYS A 663 -28.44 -13.25 -20.49
C CYS A 663 -28.40 -14.65 -21.13
N LEU A 664 -29.23 -15.59 -20.66
CA LEU A 664 -29.26 -16.94 -21.23
C LEU A 664 -29.74 -16.97 -22.67
N VAL A 665 -30.74 -16.16 -23.02
CA VAL A 665 -31.21 -16.02 -24.40
C VAL A 665 -30.12 -15.40 -25.28
N LEU A 666 -29.40 -14.38 -24.80
CA LEU A 666 -28.24 -13.83 -25.52
C LEU A 666 -27.21 -14.92 -25.81
N CYS A 667 -26.83 -15.68 -24.78
CA CYS A 667 -25.91 -16.80 -24.94
C CYS A 667 -26.41 -17.83 -25.96
N ALA A 668 -27.68 -18.23 -25.90
CA ALA A 668 -28.26 -19.18 -26.85
C ALA A 668 -28.23 -18.64 -28.29
N GLN A 669 -28.58 -17.37 -28.49
CA GLN A 669 -28.54 -16.73 -29.81
C GLN A 669 -27.11 -16.59 -30.36
N VAL A 670 -26.12 -16.30 -29.50
CA VAL A 670 -24.70 -16.24 -29.88
C VAL A 670 -24.23 -17.61 -30.36
N HIS A 671 -24.54 -18.68 -29.64
CA HIS A 671 -24.21 -20.06 -30.05
C HIS A 671 -24.94 -20.48 -31.34
N ALA A 672 -26.16 -19.99 -31.56
CA ALA A 672 -26.88 -20.16 -32.82
C ALA A 672 -26.30 -19.35 -34.00
N GLY A 673 -25.24 -18.57 -33.77
CA GLY A 673 -24.56 -17.78 -34.80
C GLY A 673 -25.27 -16.48 -35.17
N MET A 674 -26.30 -16.06 -34.43
CA MET A 674 -27.07 -14.85 -34.74
C MET A 674 -26.27 -13.55 -34.55
N TRP A 675 -25.21 -13.59 -33.75
CA TRP A 675 -24.43 -12.42 -33.31
C TRP A 675 -23.00 -12.37 -33.89
N ARG A 676 -22.69 -13.16 -34.94
CA ARG A 676 -21.34 -13.21 -35.57
C ARG A 676 -20.82 -11.84 -36.05
N ARG A 677 -21.71 -10.86 -36.25
CA ARG A 677 -21.37 -9.51 -36.70
C ARG A 677 -20.95 -8.56 -35.58
N ASN A 678 -21.13 -8.96 -34.32
CA ASN A 678 -20.78 -8.18 -33.14
C ASN A 678 -19.31 -8.32 -32.70
N GLY A 679 -18.47 -8.97 -33.50
CA GLY A 679 -17.04 -9.10 -33.25
C GLY A 679 -16.66 -10.12 -32.18
N PHE A 680 -15.37 -10.20 -31.91
CA PHE A 680 -14.76 -11.09 -30.92
C PHE A 680 -14.98 -10.61 -29.49
N SER A 681 -15.17 -9.31 -29.25
CA SER A 681 -15.43 -8.76 -27.92
C SER A 681 -16.61 -9.45 -27.24
N LEU A 682 -17.76 -9.53 -27.92
CA LEU A 682 -18.94 -10.25 -27.40
C LEU A 682 -18.67 -11.75 -27.22
N ILE A 683 -17.96 -12.38 -28.16
CA ILE A 683 -17.64 -13.82 -28.06
C ILE A 683 -16.79 -14.09 -26.82
N ASN A 684 -15.80 -13.24 -26.54
CA ASN A 684 -14.95 -13.34 -25.35
C ASN A 684 -15.76 -13.15 -24.06
N GLN A 685 -16.63 -12.13 -24.00
CA GLN A 685 -17.52 -11.92 -22.86
C GLN A 685 -18.38 -13.18 -22.55
N ILE A 686 -18.97 -13.79 -23.58
CA ILE A 686 -19.79 -15.00 -23.44
C ILE A 686 -18.94 -16.24 -23.08
N TYR A 687 -17.71 -16.33 -23.59
CA TYR A 687 -16.76 -17.36 -23.18
C TYR A 687 -16.46 -17.27 -21.68
N TYR A 688 -16.12 -16.08 -21.18
CA TYR A 688 -15.80 -15.90 -19.76
C TYR A 688 -17.02 -16.06 -18.85
N TYR A 689 -18.22 -15.69 -19.31
CA TYR A 689 -19.47 -15.94 -18.58
C TYR A 689 -19.67 -17.43 -18.23
N HIS A 690 -19.22 -18.35 -19.09
CA HIS A 690 -19.27 -19.80 -18.84
C HIS A 690 -17.97 -20.38 -18.25
N ASN A 691 -16.89 -19.62 -18.23
CA ASN A 691 -15.58 -20.09 -17.80
C ASN A 691 -15.56 -20.41 -16.30
N VAL A 692 -14.84 -21.47 -15.91
CA VAL A 692 -14.74 -21.94 -14.51
C VAL A 692 -14.37 -20.85 -13.50
N LYS A 693 -13.62 -19.83 -13.94
CA LYS A 693 -13.20 -18.71 -13.07
C LYS A 693 -14.36 -17.79 -12.66
N CYS A 694 -15.44 -17.72 -13.45
CA CYS A 694 -16.54 -16.77 -13.28
C CYS A 694 -17.90 -17.46 -13.12
N ARG A 695 -18.03 -18.69 -13.65
CA ARG A 695 -19.28 -19.44 -13.78
C ARG A 695 -20.12 -19.44 -12.49
N VAL A 696 -19.48 -19.73 -11.36
CA VAL A 696 -20.16 -19.87 -10.04
C VAL A 696 -20.91 -18.62 -9.62
N GLU A 697 -20.37 -17.44 -9.96
CA GLU A 697 -20.89 -16.14 -9.55
C GLU A 697 -21.49 -15.37 -10.75
N MET A 698 -21.66 -16.05 -11.90
CA MET A 698 -22.33 -15.51 -13.08
C MET A 698 -23.41 -16.49 -13.55
N PHE A 699 -23.08 -17.41 -14.46
CA PHE A 699 -24.03 -18.36 -15.04
C PHE A 699 -24.82 -19.15 -13.99
N ASP A 700 -24.14 -19.73 -12.98
CA ASP A 700 -24.82 -20.56 -11.99
C ASP A 700 -25.80 -19.73 -11.13
N LYS A 701 -25.48 -18.47 -10.82
CA LYS A 701 -26.38 -17.54 -10.11
C LYS A 701 -27.60 -17.16 -10.96
N ASP A 702 -27.41 -16.98 -12.26
CA ASP A 702 -28.50 -16.70 -13.19
C ASP A 702 -29.47 -17.90 -13.26
N ILE A 703 -28.95 -19.14 -13.25
CA ILE A 703 -29.77 -20.36 -13.17
C ILE A 703 -30.49 -20.48 -11.83
N ILE A 704 -29.80 -20.25 -10.72
CA ILE A 704 -30.39 -20.27 -9.36
C ILE A 704 -31.58 -19.31 -9.27
N MET A 705 -31.43 -18.11 -9.83
CA MET A 705 -32.48 -17.10 -9.78
C MET A 705 -33.73 -17.54 -10.55
N LEU A 706 -33.56 -18.18 -11.72
CA LEU A 706 -34.68 -18.76 -12.48
C LEU A 706 -35.36 -19.92 -11.73
N GLN A 707 -34.57 -20.75 -11.04
CA GLN A 707 -35.10 -21.86 -10.24
C GLN A 707 -35.84 -21.40 -8.99
N SER A 708 -35.54 -20.21 -8.48
CA SER A 708 -36.17 -19.66 -7.25
C SER A 708 -37.64 -19.27 -7.45
N VAL A 709 -38.12 -19.25 -8.69
CA VAL A 709 -39.48 -18.87 -9.08
C VAL A 709 -40.32 -20.09 -9.49
N VAL A 710 -39.69 -21.24 -9.66
CA VAL A 710 -40.33 -22.54 -9.96
C VAL A 710 -40.56 -23.28 -8.65
#